data_AF-A0A0F6W7S6-F1
#
_entry.id   AF-A0A0F6W7S6-F1
#
_cell.length_a   1.000
_cell.length_b   1.000
_cell.length_c   1.000
_cell.angle_alpha   90.00
_cell.angle_beta   90.00
_cell.angle_gamma   90.00
#
_symmetry.space_group_name_H-M   'P 1'
#
loop_
_entity.id
_entity.type
_entity.pdbx_description
1 polymer ?
#
loop_
_entity_poly.entity_id
_entity_poly.type
_entity_poly.pdbx_seq_one_letter_code
_entity_poly.pdbx_strand_id
1 'polypeptide(L)'
;MPPSAKRAELFLAGGAAALLVAQQVAGKATRDALFLTSFDPRRLPIVMGAGALLSLLAVLAMSNAMAVRGPSRTVPAALGVNATFFAIEWLAQPLFRDGVAVAIYLHVAALGSVLISGFWTLVSERYDPRRARAFVSRVAAGGTFGGVLGGVSADVIAGNLGARPMLLVLAGASVASAALIHRFAGALPDVEGATVSEPQTARALKLVGRTPYLRTLSALSLLAAVWAALLDYAFKAQADAAYVDETSLVRFFAWFYTGTSLVTFLVQTGLGRTVLDRLPLYGTVALSPLVVAFGGLGMLLGLPFAALIALRGAESVLSNSLYRSAYELFFTPLPPQTKRPTKTLVDVAATRVGDALGSLAILALIYGWHDMPGIVPAVVAAGAALFSLLLVPSIARGYVESLQEALRSGTLELDEQSALDATTRRTLSDTAMAIDRERLLAEIESLRRQSPALTSIEAAAIAAATADVQSHPEPQVEGEAPSAVVPTEPSIVQRFAAIASGAIDRTRAALDAPLEPELVPITLHLLAHPELGRDAIAALRRVAPSITGTLIDALLDLRTPFEIRFRIPRVLRVSTSRRAAEGLIMGLDDPRLEVRFQCARALVHLASTDPALAPPTTVVFGAVERELGERGATWSAVATIAPHDPNHPDHHDDEPISLDELVRMRASRSLQYVLTLLSLVVEGESLQLALRGLSAHDEKIRGTAIELLENVVPEPVRSSLIPVLAARPRSEIRARSREEIVAELLRSQESLPIVRPRG
;
A
#
# COMPACT_ATOMS: atom_id res chain seq x y z
N MET A 1 -3.91 -13.80 -25.52
CA MET A 1 -5.09 -13.10 -26.07
C MET A 1 -4.66 -12.32 -27.31
N PRO A 2 -5.35 -12.42 -28.45
CA PRO A 2 -4.99 -11.68 -29.66
C PRO A 2 -5.10 -10.15 -29.43
N PRO A 3 -4.25 -9.34 -30.07
CA PRO A 3 -4.20 -7.88 -29.86
C PRO A 3 -5.51 -7.15 -30.19
N SER A 4 -6.35 -7.71 -31.06
CA SER A 4 -7.70 -7.19 -31.39
C SER A 4 -8.68 -7.32 -30.22
N ALA A 5 -8.70 -8.44 -29.52
CA ALA A 5 -9.57 -8.67 -28.36
C ALA A 5 -9.24 -7.73 -27.20
N LYS A 6 -7.94 -7.48 -26.96
CA LYS A 6 -7.48 -6.57 -25.90
C LYS A 6 -7.86 -5.11 -26.18
N ARG A 7 -7.91 -4.70 -27.45
CA ARG A 7 -8.39 -3.37 -27.85
C ARG A 7 -9.89 -3.23 -27.63
N ALA A 8 -10.68 -4.22 -28.04
CA ALA A 8 -12.14 -4.21 -27.85
C ALA A 8 -12.51 -4.10 -26.36
N GLU A 9 -11.86 -4.87 -25.48
CA GLU A 9 -12.11 -4.80 -24.04
C GLU A 9 -11.72 -3.45 -23.43
N LEU A 10 -10.63 -2.85 -23.93
CA LEU A 10 -10.24 -1.51 -23.49
C LEU A 10 -11.28 -0.46 -23.91
N PHE A 11 -11.83 -0.56 -25.11
CA PHE A 11 -12.91 0.33 -25.56
C PHE A 11 -14.18 0.15 -24.71
N LEU A 12 -14.56 -1.09 -24.40
CA LEU A 12 -15.73 -1.37 -23.56
C LEU A 12 -15.54 -0.84 -22.13
N ALA A 13 -14.43 -1.18 -21.47
CA ALA A 13 -14.16 -0.75 -20.10
C ALA A 13 -13.89 0.76 -20.00
N GLY A 14 -13.12 1.32 -20.93
CA GLY A 14 -12.84 2.76 -21.00
C GLY A 14 -14.09 3.58 -21.31
N GLY A 15 -14.94 3.11 -22.23
CA GLY A 15 -16.23 3.73 -22.53
C GLY A 15 -17.22 3.66 -21.36
N ALA A 16 -17.30 2.53 -20.67
CA ALA A 16 -18.10 2.39 -19.46
C ALA A 16 -17.61 3.32 -18.33
N ALA A 17 -16.29 3.39 -18.12
CA ALA A 17 -15.71 4.33 -17.15
C ALA A 17 -16.04 5.79 -17.51
N ALA A 18 -15.93 6.16 -18.79
CA ALA A 18 -16.26 7.49 -19.25
C ALA A 18 -17.73 7.85 -18.97
N LEU A 19 -18.67 6.97 -19.34
CA LEU A 19 -20.09 7.23 -19.14
C LEU A 19 -20.49 7.25 -17.66
N LEU A 20 -19.93 6.37 -16.83
CA LEU A 20 -20.17 6.35 -15.38
C LEU A 20 -19.71 7.67 -14.73
N VAL A 21 -18.49 8.12 -15.04
CA VAL A 21 -17.96 9.36 -14.46
C VAL A 21 -18.69 10.57 -15.03
N ALA A 22 -19.05 10.58 -16.32
CA ALA A 22 -19.86 11.63 -16.93
C ALA A 22 -21.20 11.76 -16.21
N GLN A 23 -21.91 10.64 -16.01
CA GLN A 23 -23.18 10.57 -15.31
C GLN A 23 -23.05 11.04 -13.86
N GLN A 24 -21.93 10.76 -13.20
CA GLN A 24 -21.68 11.21 -11.82
C GLN A 24 -21.45 12.72 -11.72
N VAL A 25 -20.63 13.29 -12.61
CA VAL A 25 -20.35 14.74 -12.63
C VAL A 25 -21.62 15.52 -12.99
N ALA A 26 -22.27 15.12 -14.08
CA ALA A 26 -23.50 15.73 -14.53
C ALA A 26 -24.65 15.59 -13.53
N GLY A 27 -24.81 14.40 -12.94
CA GLY A 27 -25.84 14.13 -11.93
C GLY A 27 -25.66 14.96 -10.67
N LYS A 28 -24.41 15.18 -10.21
CA LYS A 28 -24.12 16.08 -9.09
C LYS A 28 -24.45 17.53 -9.41
N ALA A 29 -24.03 18.05 -10.56
CA ALA A 29 -24.37 19.42 -10.94
C ALA A 29 -25.89 19.62 -11.04
N THR A 30 -26.59 18.68 -11.67
CA THR A 30 -28.05 18.73 -11.86
C THR A 30 -28.79 18.63 -10.53
N ARG A 31 -28.43 17.68 -9.65
CA ARG A 31 -29.12 17.50 -8.36
C ARG A 31 -28.93 18.69 -7.43
N ASP A 32 -27.72 19.26 -7.40
CA ASP A 32 -27.37 20.31 -6.45
C ASP A 32 -28.05 21.62 -6.88
N ALA A 33 -28.06 21.92 -8.19
CA ALA A 33 -28.80 23.06 -8.72
C ALA A 33 -30.32 22.91 -8.52
N LEU A 34 -30.91 21.77 -8.91
CA LEU A 34 -32.34 21.52 -8.73
C LEU A 34 -32.77 21.66 -7.27
N PHE A 35 -31.99 21.12 -6.33
CA PHE A 35 -32.32 21.21 -4.92
C PHE A 35 -32.30 22.66 -4.42
N LEU A 36 -31.24 23.42 -4.74
CA LEU A 36 -31.11 24.83 -4.31
C LEU A 36 -32.19 25.73 -4.94
N THR A 37 -32.62 25.42 -6.16
CA THR A 37 -33.70 26.19 -6.81
C THR A 37 -35.09 25.90 -6.23
N SER A 38 -35.28 24.74 -5.59
CA SER A 38 -36.55 24.35 -4.97
C SER A 38 -36.59 24.64 -3.46
N PHE A 39 -35.43 24.66 -2.79
CA PHE A 39 -35.35 24.71 -1.34
C PHE A 39 -34.25 25.64 -0.84
N ASP A 40 -34.56 26.34 0.25
CA ASP A 40 -33.59 27.12 1.00
C ASP A 40 -32.39 26.26 1.45
N PRO A 41 -31.14 26.78 1.34
CA PRO A 41 -29.93 26.06 1.73
C PRO A 41 -29.97 25.46 3.13
N ARG A 42 -30.71 26.05 4.08
CA ARG A 42 -30.88 25.52 5.45
C ARG A 42 -31.46 24.10 5.49
N ARG A 43 -32.11 23.64 4.41
CA ARG A 43 -32.62 22.26 4.27
C ARG A 43 -31.60 21.27 3.68
N LEU A 44 -30.50 21.73 3.08
CA LEU A 44 -29.44 20.87 2.54
C LEU A 44 -28.93 19.82 3.52
N PRO A 45 -28.64 20.14 4.80
CA PRO A 45 -28.06 19.16 5.71
C PRO A 45 -28.98 17.97 5.96
N ILE A 46 -30.31 18.17 5.88
CA ILE A 46 -31.29 17.08 6.04
C ILE A 46 -31.12 16.06 4.91
N VAL A 47 -31.09 16.52 3.65
CA VAL A 47 -30.94 15.62 2.49
C VAL A 47 -29.52 15.08 2.35
N MET A 48 -28.49 15.83 2.78
CA MET A 48 -27.11 15.34 2.88
C MET A 48 -27.01 14.17 3.86
N GLY A 49 -27.55 14.34 5.08
CA GLY A 49 -27.57 13.29 6.10
C GLY A 49 -28.40 12.07 5.68
N ALA A 50 -29.60 12.29 5.14
CA ALA A 50 -30.44 11.22 4.62
C ALA A 50 -29.78 10.47 3.45
N GLY A 51 -29.14 11.20 2.53
CA GLY A 51 -28.40 10.63 1.41
C GLY A 51 -27.19 9.80 1.86
N ALA A 52 -26.49 10.23 2.92
CA ALA A 52 -25.38 9.47 3.51
C ALA A 52 -25.85 8.14 4.11
N LEU A 53 -26.96 8.15 4.85
CA LEU A 53 -27.57 6.94 5.41
C LEU A 53 -28.08 5.99 4.31
N LEU A 54 -28.76 6.53 3.30
CA LEU A 54 -29.22 5.74 2.14
C LEU A 54 -28.05 5.14 1.35
N SER A 55 -26.96 5.89 1.17
CA SER A 55 -25.75 5.37 0.52
C SER A 55 -25.11 4.23 1.33
N LEU A 56 -25.11 4.31 2.67
CA LEU A 56 -24.64 3.20 3.50
C LEU A 56 -25.48 1.93 3.29
N LEU A 57 -26.81 2.06 3.26
CA LEU A 57 -27.72 0.95 2.97
C LEU A 57 -27.51 0.40 1.56
N ALA A 58 -27.32 1.28 0.56
CA ALA A 58 -27.09 0.89 -0.82
C ALA A 58 -25.78 0.12 -0.99
N VAL A 59 -24.71 0.51 -0.28
CA VAL A 59 -23.44 -0.24 -0.28
C VAL A 59 -23.61 -1.63 0.32
N LEU A 60 -24.32 -1.76 1.44
CA LEU A 60 -24.58 -3.07 2.05
C LEU A 60 -25.41 -3.97 1.13
N ALA A 61 -26.47 -3.41 0.54
CA ALA A 61 -27.31 -4.13 -0.42
C ALA A 61 -26.52 -4.58 -1.66
N MET A 62 -25.68 -3.69 -2.21
CA MET A 62 -24.83 -4.00 -3.36
C MET A 62 -23.79 -5.07 -3.02
N SER A 63 -23.11 -4.95 -1.88
CA SER A 63 -22.11 -5.92 -1.43
C SER A 63 -22.71 -7.31 -1.28
N ASN A 64 -23.89 -7.41 -0.65
CA ASN A 64 -24.61 -8.67 -0.51
C ASN A 64 -25.06 -9.22 -1.86
N ALA A 65 -25.58 -8.37 -2.75
CA ALA A 65 -26.00 -8.79 -4.08
C ALA A 65 -24.82 -9.27 -4.93
N MET A 66 -23.67 -8.60 -4.87
CA MET A 66 -22.44 -9.02 -5.55
C MET A 66 -21.91 -10.35 -5.00
N ALA A 67 -22.02 -10.60 -3.70
CA ALA A 67 -21.63 -11.87 -3.09
C ALA A 67 -22.53 -13.04 -3.55
N VAL A 68 -23.82 -12.79 -3.79
CA VAL A 68 -24.79 -13.84 -4.17
C VAL A 68 -24.84 -14.06 -5.67
N ARG A 69 -24.83 -12.99 -6.48
CA ARG A 69 -25.11 -13.04 -7.93
C ARG A 69 -23.88 -12.76 -8.80
N GLY A 70 -22.74 -12.47 -8.17
CA GLY A 70 -21.55 -11.97 -8.83
C GLY A 70 -21.69 -10.51 -9.27
N PRO A 71 -20.57 -9.79 -9.45
CA PRO A 71 -20.61 -8.40 -9.89
C PRO A 71 -20.97 -8.24 -11.38
N SER A 72 -20.75 -9.26 -12.20
CA SER A 72 -21.04 -9.28 -13.65
C SER A 72 -22.52 -9.09 -13.96
N ARG A 73 -23.39 -9.57 -13.06
CA ARG A 73 -24.84 -9.37 -13.14
C ARG A 73 -25.32 -8.20 -12.30
N THR A 74 -24.73 -8.02 -11.12
CA THR A 74 -25.20 -7.02 -10.15
C THR A 74 -24.97 -5.59 -10.62
N VAL A 75 -23.81 -5.29 -11.22
CA VAL A 75 -23.47 -3.92 -11.64
C VAL A 75 -24.34 -3.44 -12.82
N PRO A 76 -24.53 -4.21 -13.92
CA PRO A 76 -25.47 -3.83 -14.96
C PRO A 76 -26.92 -3.69 -14.46
N ALA A 77 -27.35 -4.57 -13.55
CA ALA A 77 -28.70 -4.49 -12.97
C ALA A 77 -28.88 -3.20 -12.15
N ALA A 78 -27.89 -2.83 -11.32
CA ALA A 78 -27.91 -1.57 -10.57
C ALA A 78 -27.94 -0.35 -11.50
N LEU A 79 -27.24 -0.39 -12.64
CA LEU A 79 -27.33 0.66 -13.66
C LEU A 79 -28.69 0.72 -14.35
N GLY A 80 -29.34 -0.43 -14.56
CA GLY A 80 -30.73 -0.49 -15.03
C GLY A 80 -31.71 0.17 -14.05
N VAL A 81 -31.54 -0.09 -12.74
CA VAL A 81 -32.32 0.56 -11.68
C VAL A 81 -32.07 2.08 -11.67
N ASN A 82 -30.81 2.50 -11.75
CA ASN A 82 -30.42 3.92 -11.83
C ASN A 82 -31.05 4.62 -13.05
N ALA A 83 -31.02 3.98 -14.22
CA ALA A 83 -31.69 4.49 -15.42
C ALA A 83 -33.21 4.61 -15.25
N THR A 84 -33.82 3.62 -14.60
CA THR A 84 -35.27 3.59 -14.34
C THR A 84 -35.67 4.72 -13.40
N PHE A 85 -34.91 4.98 -12.34
CA PHE A 85 -35.15 6.10 -11.44
C PHE A 85 -35.05 7.45 -12.17
N PHE A 86 -34.02 7.67 -13.01
CA PHE A 86 -33.95 8.90 -13.80
C PHE A 86 -35.13 9.06 -14.77
N ALA A 87 -35.63 7.98 -15.36
CA ALA A 87 -36.81 8.01 -16.23
C ALA A 87 -38.09 8.34 -15.45
N ILE A 88 -38.27 7.75 -14.26
CA ILE A 88 -39.40 8.04 -13.36
C ILE A 88 -39.34 9.50 -12.90
N GLU A 89 -38.16 9.98 -12.49
CA GLU A 89 -37.93 11.36 -12.08
C GLU A 89 -38.25 12.33 -13.23
N TRP A 90 -37.85 12.02 -14.46
CA TRP A 90 -38.18 12.80 -15.65
C TRP A 90 -39.69 12.89 -15.93
N LEU A 91 -40.41 11.77 -15.76
CA LEU A 91 -41.87 11.70 -15.91
C LEU A 91 -42.58 12.48 -14.80
N ALA A 92 -42.10 12.39 -13.56
CA ALA A 92 -42.71 13.01 -12.40
C ALA A 92 -42.39 14.50 -12.25
N GLN A 93 -41.30 14.99 -12.85
CA GLN A 93 -40.80 16.37 -12.64
C GLN A 93 -41.84 17.48 -12.91
N PRO A 94 -42.71 17.41 -13.93
CA PRO A 94 -43.76 18.41 -14.14
C PRO A 94 -44.89 18.39 -13.09
N LEU A 95 -45.11 17.24 -12.46
CA LEU A 95 -46.20 17.01 -11.52
C LEU A 95 -45.77 17.28 -10.07
N PHE A 96 -44.52 16.97 -9.73
CA PHE A 96 -43.99 16.98 -8.36
C PHE A 96 -42.59 17.60 -8.30
N ARG A 97 -42.42 18.86 -8.72
CA ARG A 97 -41.11 19.54 -8.82
C ARG A 97 -40.24 19.36 -7.57
N ASP A 98 -40.75 19.74 -6.41
CA ASP A 98 -39.99 19.73 -5.15
C ASP A 98 -39.70 18.30 -4.65
N GLY A 99 -40.66 17.39 -4.82
CA GLY A 99 -40.48 15.98 -4.49
C GLY A 99 -39.40 15.32 -5.35
N VAL A 100 -39.36 15.67 -6.64
CA VAL A 100 -38.35 15.18 -7.59
C VAL A 100 -36.97 15.75 -7.28
N ALA A 101 -36.85 17.01 -6.86
CA ALA A 101 -35.57 17.58 -6.43
C ALA A 101 -34.97 16.81 -5.23
N VAL A 102 -35.79 16.46 -4.23
CA VAL A 102 -35.36 15.60 -3.11
C VAL A 102 -35.02 14.19 -3.60
N ALA A 103 -35.87 13.60 -4.44
CA ALA A 103 -35.66 12.24 -4.95
C ALA A 103 -34.34 12.11 -5.72
N ILE A 104 -34.06 13.01 -6.66
CA ILE A 104 -32.81 13.04 -7.44
C ILE A 104 -31.60 13.20 -6.51
N TYR A 105 -31.70 14.09 -5.52
CA TYR A 105 -30.60 14.30 -4.56
C TYR A 105 -30.24 13.00 -3.84
N LEU A 106 -31.24 12.34 -3.26
CA LEU A 106 -31.08 11.09 -2.52
C LEU A 106 -30.64 9.94 -3.44
N HIS A 107 -31.23 9.84 -4.63
CA HIS A 107 -30.91 8.86 -5.65
C HIS A 107 -29.43 8.95 -6.07
N VAL A 108 -28.97 10.12 -6.50
CA VAL A 108 -27.58 10.32 -6.93
C VAL A 108 -26.60 10.15 -5.76
N ALA A 109 -26.98 10.57 -4.54
CA ALA A 109 -26.17 10.35 -3.35
C ALA A 109 -26.03 8.86 -2.99
N ALA A 110 -27.11 8.10 -3.11
CA ALA A 110 -27.15 6.69 -2.75
C ALA A 110 -26.40 5.81 -3.76
N LEU A 111 -26.70 5.95 -5.06
CA LEU A 111 -26.17 5.05 -6.10
C LEU A 111 -24.82 5.48 -6.67
N GLY A 112 -24.47 6.77 -6.65
CA GLY A 112 -23.28 7.26 -7.34
C GLY A 112 -21.96 6.61 -6.87
N SER A 113 -21.77 6.45 -5.57
CA SER A 113 -20.57 5.79 -5.01
C SER A 113 -20.57 4.28 -5.26
N VAL A 114 -21.75 3.66 -5.19
CA VAL A 114 -21.96 2.22 -5.33
C VAL A 114 -21.64 1.75 -6.75
N LEU A 115 -22.10 2.49 -7.76
CA LEU A 115 -21.90 2.15 -9.17
C LEU A 115 -20.42 2.23 -9.59
N ILE A 116 -19.72 3.28 -9.16
CA ILE A 116 -18.28 3.44 -9.42
C ILE A 116 -17.48 2.33 -8.73
N SER A 117 -17.80 2.05 -7.45
CA SER A 117 -17.16 0.98 -6.69
C SER A 117 -17.37 -0.39 -7.35
N GLY A 118 -18.62 -0.71 -7.73
CA GLY A 118 -18.96 -1.95 -8.40
C GLY A 118 -18.25 -2.14 -9.74
N PHE A 119 -18.08 -1.06 -10.52
CA PHE A 119 -17.29 -1.09 -11.76
C PHE A 119 -15.81 -1.43 -11.49
N TRP A 120 -15.20 -0.80 -10.49
CA TRP A 120 -13.80 -1.10 -10.16
C TRP A 120 -13.60 -2.52 -9.65
N THR A 121 -14.57 -3.07 -8.92
CA THR A 121 -14.56 -4.48 -8.53
C THR A 121 -14.53 -5.39 -9.76
N LEU A 122 -15.38 -5.14 -10.78
CA LEU A 122 -15.37 -5.90 -12.04
C LEU A 122 -14.02 -5.84 -12.77
N VAL A 123 -13.42 -4.65 -12.85
CA VAL A 123 -12.10 -4.49 -13.47
C VAL A 123 -11.04 -5.29 -12.71
N SER A 124 -11.10 -5.27 -11.38
CA SER A 124 -10.13 -5.95 -10.52
C SER A 124 -10.26 -7.48 -10.50
N GLU A 125 -11.47 -8.01 -10.70
CA GLU A 125 -11.68 -9.46 -10.84
C GLU A 125 -11.10 -9.99 -12.15
N ARG A 126 -11.18 -9.20 -13.22
CA ARG A 126 -10.70 -9.61 -14.54
C ARG A 126 -9.21 -9.36 -14.76
N TYR A 127 -8.68 -8.31 -14.15
CA TYR A 127 -7.31 -7.85 -14.34
C TYR A 127 -6.64 -7.58 -13.01
N ASP A 128 -5.53 -8.25 -12.74
CA ASP A 128 -4.65 -7.87 -11.63
C ASP A 128 -4.13 -6.43 -11.87
N PRO A 129 -4.46 -5.45 -11.01
CA PRO A 129 -4.07 -4.06 -11.20
C PRO A 129 -2.57 -3.86 -11.33
N ARG A 130 -1.76 -4.75 -10.73
CA ARG A 130 -0.29 -4.68 -10.75
C ARG A 130 0.27 -5.16 -12.09
N ARG A 131 -0.30 -6.24 -12.65
CA ARG A 131 0.15 -6.84 -13.91
C ARG A 131 -0.41 -6.12 -15.13
N ALA A 132 -1.56 -5.47 -15.00
CA ALA A 132 -2.27 -4.80 -16.08
C ALA A 132 -2.23 -3.26 -16.00
N ARG A 133 -1.15 -2.69 -15.45
CA ARG A 133 -1.04 -1.23 -15.18
C ARG A 133 -1.41 -0.35 -16.37
N ALA A 134 -0.96 -0.70 -17.58
CA ALA A 134 -1.24 0.06 -18.80
C ALA A 134 -2.69 -0.09 -19.32
N PHE A 135 -3.41 -1.14 -18.93
CA PHE A 135 -4.84 -1.28 -19.21
C PHE A 135 -5.64 -0.43 -18.21
N VAL A 136 -5.37 -0.62 -16.92
CA VAL A 136 -6.02 0.11 -15.83
C VAL A 136 -5.85 1.63 -15.96
N SER A 137 -4.65 2.10 -16.34
CA SER A 137 -4.41 3.54 -16.54
C SER A 137 -5.22 4.13 -17.70
N ARG A 138 -5.40 3.38 -18.79
CA ARG A 138 -6.21 3.83 -19.93
C ARG A 138 -7.71 3.80 -19.63
N VAL A 139 -8.18 2.82 -18.86
CA VAL A 139 -9.56 2.81 -18.34
C VAL A 139 -9.80 4.01 -17.43
N ALA A 140 -8.86 4.31 -16.51
CA ALA A 140 -8.92 5.49 -15.66
C ALA A 140 -8.93 6.80 -16.46
N ALA A 141 -8.11 6.90 -17.53
CA ALA A 141 -8.14 8.04 -18.44
C ALA A 141 -9.50 8.21 -19.14
N GLY A 142 -10.18 7.09 -19.47
CA GLY A 142 -11.57 7.11 -19.92
C GLY A 142 -12.50 7.77 -18.91
N GLY A 143 -12.35 7.45 -17.62
CA GLY A 143 -13.07 8.13 -16.53
C GLY A 143 -12.84 9.64 -16.49
N THR A 144 -11.59 10.11 -16.63
CA THR A 144 -11.28 11.55 -16.68
C THR A 144 -11.94 12.24 -17.87
N PHE A 145 -11.86 11.63 -19.05
CA PHE A 145 -12.55 12.12 -20.24
C PHE A 145 -14.07 12.18 -20.01
N GLY A 146 -14.62 11.16 -19.35
CA GLY A 146 -15.99 11.13 -18.84
C GLY A 146 -16.33 12.33 -17.96
N GLY A 147 -15.47 12.69 -17.00
CA GLY A 147 -15.69 13.85 -16.14
C GLY A 147 -15.84 15.16 -16.92
N VAL A 148 -15.00 15.37 -17.94
CA VAL A 148 -15.10 16.53 -18.85
C VAL A 148 -16.39 16.49 -19.66
N LEU A 149 -16.73 15.33 -20.24
CA LEU A 149 -17.98 15.17 -20.99
C LEU A 149 -19.23 15.38 -20.11
N GLY A 150 -19.21 14.92 -18.85
CA GLY A 150 -20.28 15.15 -17.88
C GLY A 150 -20.47 16.62 -17.57
N GLY A 151 -19.36 17.35 -17.39
CA GLY A 151 -19.36 18.80 -17.26
C GLY A 151 -19.98 19.54 -18.42
N VAL A 152 -19.42 19.30 -19.62
CA VAL A 152 -19.88 19.95 -20.85
C VAL A 152 -21.34 19.59 -21.15
N SER A 153 -21.76 18.35 -20.93
CA SER A 153 -23.16 17.98 -21.11
C SER A 153 -24.08 18.67 -20.10
N ALA A 154 -23.68 18.83 -18.84
CA ALA A 154 -24.47 19.59 -17.87
C ALA A 154 -24.55 21.09 -18.24
N ASP A 155 -23.44 21.71 -18.64
CA ASP A 155 -23.40 23.11 -19.09
C ASP A 155 -24.27 23.35 -20.33
N VAL A 156 -24.14 22.50 -21.35
CA VAL A 156 -24.83 22.66 -22.63
C VAL A 156 -26.29 22.22 -22.56
N ILE A 157 -26.60 21.06 -21.97
CA ILE A 157 -27.96 20.51 -21.98
C ILE A 157 -28.77 21.14 -20.86
N ALA A 158 -28.33 21.00 -19.62
CA ALA A 158 -29.08 21.56 -18.50
C ALA A 158 -29.04 23.10 -18.50
N GLY A 159 -27.95 23.71 -18.95
CA GLY A 159 -27.85 25.17 -19.05
C GLY A 159 -28.55 25.81 -20.26
N ASN A 160 -29.08 25.05 -21.23
CA ASN A 160 -29.87 25.62 -22.34
C ASN A 160 -31.30 25.06 -22.42
N LEU A 161 -31.50 23.82 -22.00
CA LEU A 161 -32.78 23.09 -22.09
C LEU A 161 -33.40 22.81 -20.71
N GLY A 162 -32.74 23.23 -19.62
CA GLY A 162 -33.15 23.01 -18.23
C GLY A 162 -32.76 21.63 -17.70
N ALA A 163 -32.89 21.42 -16.38
CA ALA A 163 -32.49 20.17 -15.75
C ALA A 163 -33.33 18.95 -16.17
N ARG A 164 -34.56 19.15 -16.70
CA ARG A 164 -35.45 18.03 -17.06
C ARG A 164 -34.89 17.19 -18.22
N PRO A 165 -34.58 17.72 -19.42
CA PRO A 165 -33.96 16.93 -20.49
C PRO A 165 -32.66 16.24 -20.09
N MET A 166 -31.92 16.82 -19.14
CA MET A 166 -30.70 16.21 -18.60
C MET A 166 -30.95 14.86 -17.92
N LEU A 167 -32.10 14.66 -17.28
CA LEU A 167 -32.46 13.37 -16.67
C LEU A 167 -32.53 12.24 -17.70
N LEU A 168 -33.01 12.51 -18.91
CA LEU A 168 -33.00 11.51 -19.99
C LEU A 168 -31.58 11.21 -20.48
N VAL A 169 -30.69 12.20 -20.48
CA VAL A 169 -29.28 12.01 -20.83
C VAL A 169 -28.59 11.13 -19.78
N LEU A 170 -28.86 11.36 -18.49
CA LEU A 170 -28.36 10.53 -17.39
C LEU A 170 -28.92 9.09 -17.45
N ALA A 171 -30.21 8.94 -17.79
CA ALA A 171 -30.82 7.63 -18.01
C ALA A 171 -30.16 6.90 -19.20
N GLY A 172 -29.98 7.58 -20.33
CA GLY A 172 -29.33 7.03 -21.52
C GLY A 172 -27.87 6.64 -21.26
N ALA A 173 -27.11 7.47 -20.55
CA ALA A 173 -25.74 7.16 -20.13
C ALA A 173 -25.68 5.92 -19.20
N SER A 174 -26.68 5.76 -18.33
CA SER A 174 -26.81 4.59 -17.44
C SER A 174 -27.10 3.31 -18.22
N VAL A 175 -28.04 3.35 -19.18
CA VAL A 175 -28.34 2.21 -20.06
C VAL A 175 -27.14 1.84 -20.93
N ALA A 176 -26.47 2.82 -21.54
CA ALA A 176 -25.28 2.60 -22.34
C ALA A 176 -24.13 2.02 -21.50
N SER A 177 -23.92 2.52 -20.27
CA SER A 177 -22.95 1.94 -19.33
C SER A 177 -23.30 0.50 -18.98
N ALA A 178 -24.57 0.20 -18.70
CA ALA A 178 -25.02 -1.16 -18.40
C ALA A 178 -24.73 -2.12 -19.55
N ALA A 179 -25.00 -1.70 -20.79
CA ALA A 179 -24.73 -2.49 -21.98
C ALA A 179 -23.22 -2.73 -22.20
N LEU A 180 -22.39 -1.71 -22.05
CA LEU A 180 -20.93 -1.83 -22.17
C LEU A 180 -20.35 -2.75 -21.09
N ILE A 181 -20.80 -2.60 -19.84
CA ILE A 181 -20.35 -3.43 -18.73
C ILE A 181 -20.84 -4.87 -18.90
N HIS A 182 -22.08 -5.09 -19.32
CA HIS A 182 -22.59 -6.44 -19.58
C HIS A 182 -21.76 -7.15 -20.66
N ARG A 183 -21.42 -6.45 -21.74
CA ARG A 183 -20.53 -6.99 -22.80
C ARG A 183 -19.10 -7.20 -22.32
N PHE A 184 -18.59 -6.33 -21.44
CA PHE A 184 -17.27 -6.48 -20.83
C PHE A 184 -17.24 -7.65 -19.84
N ALA A 185 -18.33 -7.91 -19.12
CA ALA A 185 -18.41 -8.92 -18.06
C ALA A 185 -18.81 -10.31 -18.57
N GLY A 186 -19.46 -10.42 -19.73
CA GLY A 186 -19.95 -11.69 -20.30
C GLY A 186 -18.90 -12.77 -20.63
N ALA A 187 -17.61 -12.51 -20.34
CA ALA A 187 -16.51 -13.45 -20.51
C ALA A 187 -15.92 -13.96 -19.17
N LEU A 188 -16.50 -13.57 -18.03
CA LEU A 188 -16.09 -14.05 -16.71
C LEU A 188 -16.89 -15.31 -16.32
N PRO A 189 -16.24 -16.40 -15.86
CA PRO A 189 -16.95 -17.54 -15.29
C PRO A 189 -17.81 -17.09 -14.09
N ASP A 190 -19.03 -17.61 -13.98
CA ASP A 190 -19.84 -17.45 -12.78
C ASP A 190 -19.07 -18.06 -11.60
N VAL A 191 -18.77 -17.24 -10.58
CA VAL A 191 -18.24 -17.74 -9.32
C VAL A 191 -19.43 -18.31 -8.55
N GLU A 192 -19.52 -19.65 -8.48
CA GLU A 192 -20.48 -20.34 -7.62
C GLU A 192 -20.27 -19.89 -6.17
N GLY A 193 -21.38 -19.52 -5.52
CA GLY A 193 -21.41 -18.82 -4.25
C GLY A 193 -20.62 -19.54 -3.14
N ALA A 194 -19.49 -18.94 -2.75
CA ALA A 194 -18.83 -19.27 -1.50
C ALA A 194 -19.80 -18.96 -0.35
N THR A 195 -20.07 -19.94 0.51
CA THR A 195 -20.89 -19.81 1.71
C THR A 195 -20.36 -18.68 2.59
N VAL A 196 -21.17 -17.65 2.81
CA VAL A 196 -20.82 -16.51 3.66
C VAL A 196 -20.82 -16.97 5.13
N SER A 197 -19.67 -17.38 5.64
CA SER A 197 -19.47 -17.62 7.07
C SER A 197 -19.25 -16.27 7.80
N GLU A 198 -20.15 -16.00 8.76
CA GLU A 198 -20.30 -14.79 9.59
C GLU A 198 -20.56 -13.44 8.86
N PRO A 199 -21.37 -12.53 9.45
CA PRO A 199 -21.47 -11.15 8.97
C PRO A 199 -20.12 -10.45 9.15
N GLN A 200 -19.35 -10.33 8.06
CA GLN A 200 -18.01 -9.71 8.03
C GLN A 200 -17.99 -8.32 8.71
N THR A 201 -19.11 -7.59 8.68
CA THR A 201 -19.29 -6.28 9.33
C THR A 201 -19.19 -6.33 10.85
N ALA A 202 -19.79 -7.33 11.50
CA ALA A 202 -19.78 -7.45 12.96
C ALA A 202 -18.38 -7.81 13.49
N ARG A 203 -17.67 -8.68 12.76
CA ARG A 203 -16.26 -9.01 13.03
C ARG A 203 -15.35 -7.80 12.79
N ALA A 204 -15.59 -7.03 11.73
CA ALA A 204 -14.84 -5.80 11.44
C ALA A 204 -15.03 -4.72 12.54
N LEU A 205 -16.26 -4.50 13.01
CA LEU A 205 -16.58 -3.56 14.09
C LEU A 205 -15.86 -3.93 15.39
N LYS A 206 -15.90 -5.21 15.78
CA LYS A 206 -15.16 -5.72 16.94
C LYS A 206 -13.65 -5.51 16.78
N LEU A 207 -13.12 -5.73 15.58
CA LEU A 207 -11.69 -5.57 15.30
C LEU A 207 -11.24 -4.10 15.37
N VAL A 208 -12.02 -3.17 14.79
CA VAL A 208 -11.76 -1.73 14.92
C VAL A 208 -11.79 -1.32 16.39
N GLY A 209 -12.76 -1.78 17.18
CA GLY A 209 -12.84 -1.47 18.60
C GLY A 209 -11.63 -1.94 19.41
N ARG A 210 -11.04 -3.09 19.06
CA ARG A 210 -9.93 -3.70 19.80
C ARG A 210 -8.55 -3.16 19.42
N THR A 211 -8.35 -2.67 18.20
CA THR A 211 -7.03 -2.24 17.71
C THR A 211 -6.90 -0.71 17.76
N PRO A 212 -6.06 -0.12 18.64
CA PRO A 212 -5.89 1.34 18.76
C PRO A 212 -5.58 2.03 17.43
N TYR A 213 -4.65 1.48 16.66
CA TYR A 213 -4.26 2.01 15.34
C TYR A 213 -5.43 2.13 14.36
N LEU A 214 -6.31 1.11 14.30
CA LEU A 214 -7.50 1.13 13.44
C LEU A 214 -8.52 2.17 13.90
N ARG A 215 -8.65 2.42 15.21
CA ARG A 215 -9.51 3.50 15.74
C ARG A 215 -9.01 4.86 15.31
N THR A 216 -7.71 5.11 15.37
CA THR A 216 -7.12 6.39 14.96
C THR A 216 -7.29 6.62 13.45
N LEU A 217 -7.07 5.59 12.62
CA LEU A 217 -7.33 5.67 11.17
C LEU A 217 -8.81 5.92 10.85
N SER A 218 -9.71 5.29 11.59
CA SER A 218 -11.17 5.49 11.44
C SER A 218 -11.59 6.89 11.86
N ALA A 219 -11.06 7.40 12.99
CA ALA A 219 -11.31 8.75 13.49
C ALA A 219 -10.83 9.81 12.49
N LEU A 220 -9.65 9.62 11.89
CA LEU A 220 -9.15 10.51 10.86
C LEU A 220 -10.08 10.54 9.63
N SER A 221 -10.51 9.38 9.12
CA SER A 221 -11.43 9.32 7.97
C SER A 221 -12.81 9.89 8.27
N LEU A 222 -13.29 9.72 9.50
CA LEU A 222 -14.56 10.28 9.96
C LEU A 222 -14.49 11.81 10.04
N LEU A 223 -13.45 12.35 10.69
CA LEU A 223 -13.24 13.80 10.73
C LEU A 223 -13.11 14.34 9.31
N ALA A 224 -12.48 13.59 8.41
CA ALA A 224 -12.33 13.98 7.00
C ALA A 224 -13.66 14.21 6.29
N ALA A 225 -14.59 13.29 6.48
CA ALA A 225 -15.93 13.45 5.96
C ALA A 225 -16.71 14.58 6.67
N VAL A 226 -16.50 14.80 7.97
CA VAL A 226 -17.14 15.91 8.71
C VAL A 226 -16.73 17.27 8.14
N TRP A 227 -15.43 17.56 7.99
CA TRP A 227 -14.99 18.85 7.45
C TRP A 227 -15.34 18.99 5.97
N ALA A 228 -15.33 17.90 5.20
CA ALA A 228 -15.75 17.92 3.80
C ALA A 228 -17.24 18.26 3.67
N ALA A 229 -18.11 17.70 4.51
CA ALA A 229 -19.54 18.00 4.54
C ALA A 229 -19.82 19.46 4.94
N LEU A 230 -19.11 19.97 5.96
CA LEU A 230 -19.19 21.37 6.39
C LEU A 230 -18.79 22.34 5.28
N LEU A 231 -17.69 22.07 4.57
CA LEU A 231 -17.25 22.85 3.43
C LEU A 231 -18.21 22.73 2.23
N ASP A 232 -18.77 21.54 1.98
CA ASP A 232 -19.74 21.33 0.90
C ASP A 232 -21.00 22.17 1.12
N TYR A 233 -21.49 22.22 2.36
CA TYR A 233 -22.61 23.09 2.74
C TYR A 233 -22.27 24.57 2.58
N ALA A 234 -21.15 25.04 3.15
CA ALA A 234 -20.74 26.44 3.05
C ALA A 234 -20.62 26.87 1.57
N PHE A 235 -19.99 26.03 0.75
CA PHE A 235 -19.84 26.24 -0.69
C PHE A 235 -21.19 26.35 -1.40
N LYS A 236 -22.13 25.44 -1.12
CA LYS A 236 -23.46 25.43 -1.75
C LYS A 236 -24.34 26.59 -1.28
N ALA A 237 -24.36 26.89 0.00
CA ALA A 237 -25.11 28.01 0.55
C ALA A 237 -24.61 29.36 -0.01
N GLN A 238 -23.29 29.51 -0.20
CA GLN A 238 -22.72 30.73 -0.77
C GLN A 238 -22.89 30.78 -2.31
N ALA A 239 -22.94 29.63 -2.99
CA ALA A 239 -23.32 29.56 -4.40
C ALA A 239 -24.77 29.99 -4.64
N ASP A 240 -25.69 29.51 -3.81
CA ASP A 240 -27.11 29.90 -3.85
C ASP A 240 -27.29 31.41 -3.63
N ALA A 241 -26.54 32.00 -2.69
CA ALA A 241 -26.55 33.44 -2.48
C ALA A 241 -25.94 34.24 -3.65
N ALA A 242 -25.04 33.65 -4.44
CA ALA A 242 -24.35 34.30 -5.55
C ALA A 242 -25.08 34.17 -6.90
N TYR A 243 -25.89 33.12 -7.08
CA TYR A 243 -26.57 32.81 -8.34
C TYR A 243 -28.08 32.62 -8.11
N VAL A 244 -28.89 33.43 -8.79
CA VAL A 244 -30.34 33.50 -8.53
C VAL A 244 -31.14 32.47 -9.35
N ASP A 245 -30.63 32.05 -10.51
CA ASP A 245 -31.36 31.20 -11.45
C ASP A 245 -30.76 29.77 -11.57
N GLU A 246 -31.64 28.80 -11.85
CA GLU A 246 -31.28 27.38 -12.03
C GLU A 246 -30.18 27.19 -13.07
N THR A 247 -30.23 27.94 -14.16
CA THR A 247 -29.29 27.79 -15.28
C THR A 247 -27.88 28.18 -14.84
N SER A 248 -27.73 29.34 -14.20
CA SER A 248 -26.45 29.80 -13.66
C SER A 248 -25.89 28.85 -12.60
N LEU A 249 -26.73 28.32 -11.71
CA LEU A 249 -26.33 27.33 -10.71
C LEU A 249 -25.82 26.03 -11.35
N VAL A 250 -26.55 25.48 -12.32
CA VAL A 250 -26.13 24.28 -13.06
C VAL A 250 -24.77 24.52 -13.71
N ARG A 251 -24.60 25.63 -14.45
CA ARG A 251 -23.34 25.95 -15.14
C ARG A 251 -22.19 26.09 -14.15
N PHE A 252 -22.41 26.77 -13.04
CA PHE A 252 -21.42 26.92 -11.98
C PHE A 252 -20.96 25.57 -11.43
N PHE A 253 -21.89 24.70 -11.01
CA PHE A 253 -21.53 23.37 -10.50
C PHE A 253 -20.90 22.48 -11.57
N ALA A 254 -21.36 22.56 -12.82
CA ALA A 254 -20.78 21.82 -13.94
C ALA A 254 -19.29 22.16 -14.13
N TRP A 255 -18.96 23.45 -14.20
CA TRP A 255 -17.56 23.90 -14.34
C TRP A 255 -16.73 23.59 -13.10
N PHE A 256 -17.29 23.76 -11.90
CA PHE A 256 -16.61 23.43 -10.64
C PHE A 256 -16.26 21.93 -10.55
N TYR A 257 -17.22 21.03 -10.77
CA TYR A 257 -16.99 19.58 -10.70
C TYR A 257 -16.11 19.07 -11.83
N THR A 258 -16.14 19.72 -12.99
CA THR A 258 -15.23 19.40 -14.11
C THR A 258 -13.80 19.81 -13.82
N GLY A 259 -13.61 21.07 -13.39
CA GLY A 259 -12.30 21.61 -13.04
C GLY A 259 -11.64 20.81 -11.93
N THR A 260 -12.37 20.53 -10.84
CA THR A 260 -11.87 19.68 -9.74
C THR A 260 -11.52 18.27 -10.20
N SER A 261 -12.32 17.64 -11.06
CA SER A 261 -12.03 16.30 -11.60
C SER A 261 -10.78 16.30 -12.48
N LEU A 262 -10.61 17.31 -13.35
CA LEU A 262 -9.44 17.48 -14.20
C LEU A 262 -8.17 17.70 -13.38
N VAL A 263 -8.21 18.61 -12.40
CA VAL A 263 -7.07 18.88 -11.50
C VAL A 263 -6.75 17.63 -10.67
N THR A 264 -7.76 16.91 -10.16
CA THR A 264 -7.56 15.64 -9.45
C THR A 264 -6.78 14.65 -10.31
N PHE A 265 -7.16 14.49 -11.58
CA PHE A 265 -6.43 13.62 -12.51
C PHE A 265 -4.99 14.08 -12.75
N LEU A 266 -4.77 15.39 -12.95
CA LEU A 266 -3.42 15.95 -13.14
C LEU A 266 -2.55 15.73 -11.90
N VAL A 267 -3.10 15.90 -10.70
CA VAL A 267 -2.40 15.63 -9.43
C VAL A 267 -2.09 14.13 -9.29
N GLN A 268 -3.05 13.25 -9.58
CA GLN A 268 -2.86 11.79 -9.51
C GLN A 268 -1.81 11.29 -10.51
N THR A 269 -1.77 11.84 -11.73
CA THR A 269 -0.86 11.40 -12.79
C THR A 269 0.53 12.04 -12.73
N GLY A 270 0.61 13.32 -12.35
CA GLY A 270 1.87 14.07 -12.30
C GLY A 270 2.53 14.11 -10.91
N LEU A 271 1.78 14.50 -9.88
CA LEU A 271 2.35 14.82 -8.56
C LEU A 271 2.36 13.63 -7.58
N GLY A 272 1.46 12.65 -7.75
CA GLY A 272 1.30 11.55 -6.79
C GLY A 272 2.60 10.83 -6.45
N ARG A 273 3.39 10.46 -7.47
CA ARG A 273 4.67 9.79 -7.26
C ARG A 273 5.72 10.69 -6.59
N THR A 274 5.87 11.92 -7.08
CA THR A 274 6.86 12.86 -6.53
C THR A 274 6.57 13.24 -5.09
N VAL A 275 5.30 13.42 -4.73
CA VAL A 275 4.86 13.73 -3.37
C VAL A 275 5.15 12.55 -2.45
N LEU A 276 4.77 11.32 -2.83
CA LEU A 276 5.06 10.13 -2.03
C LEU A 276 6.57 9.86 -1.93
N ASP A 277 7.36 10.13 -2.97
CA ASP A 277 8.81 9.94 -2.91
C ASP A 277 9.53 10.98 -2.00
N ARG A 278 8.95 12.19 -1.82
CA ARG A 278 9.58 13.30 -1.08
C ARG A 278 9.02 13.52 0.32
N LEU A 279 7.73 13.29 0.55
CA LEU A 279 7.08 13.49 1.84
C LEU A 279 6.81 12.15 2.52
N PRO A 280 6.93 12.07 3.86
CA PRO A 280 6.53 10.88 4.58
C PRO A 280 5.00 10.65 4.47
N LEU A 281 4.55 9.40 4.69
CA LEU A 281 3.12 9.03 4.56
C LEU A 281 2.22 9.89 5.44
N TYR A 282 2.63 10.11 6.69
CA TYR A 282 1.91 10.96 7.64
C TYR A 282 1.87 12.43 7.18
N GLY A 283 2.96 12.93 6.58
CA GLY A 283 3.02 14.28 6.02
C GLY A 283 2.10 14.46 4.82
N THR A 284 2.02 13.44 3.95
CA THR A 284 1.13 13.46 2.78
C THR A 284 -0.34 13.48 3.19
N VAL A 285 -0.72 12.69 4.21
CA VAL A 285 -2.08 12.70 4.75
C VAL A 285 -2.42 13.99 5.49
N ALA A 286 -1.45 14.63 6.16
CA ALA A 286 -1.64 15.90 6.85
C ALA A 286 -1.90 17.09 5.90
N LEU A 287 -1.58 17.00 4.61
CA LEU A 287 -1.81 18.08 3.64
C LEU A 287 -3.28 18.50 3.56
N SER A 288 -4.21 17.54 3.52
CA SER A 288 -5.65 17.83 3.43
C SER A 288 -6.17 18.64 4.62
N PRO A 289 -6.00 18.18 5.88
CA PRO A 289 -6.43 18.95 7.04
C PRO A 289 -5.67 20.28 7.20
N LEU A 290 -4.41 20.39 6.79
CA LEU A 290 -3.70 21.69 6.81
C LEU A 290 -4.35 22.69 5.86
N VAL A 291 -4.64 22.30 4.61
CA VAL A 291 -5.31 23.18 3.64
C VAL A 291 -6.70 23.61 4.15
N VAL A 292 -7.46 22.68 4.74
CA VAL A 292 -8.78 22.99 5.30
C VAL A 292 -8.66 23.91 6.53
N ALA A 293 -7.71 23.67 7.42
CA ALA A 293 -7.49 24.48 8.61
C ALA A 293 -7.11 25.92 8.25
N PHE A 294 -6.08 26.12 7.43
CA PHE A 294 -5.64 27.46 7.04
C PHE A 294 -6.66 28.18 6.15
N GLY A 295 -7.25 27.48 5.17
CA GLY A 295 -8.24 28.08 4.29
C GLY A 295 -9.52 28.46 5.03
N GLY A 296 -10.02 27.58 5.91
CA GLY A 296 -11.23 27.85 6.68
C GLY A 296 -11.04 28.94 7.74
N LEU A 297 -9.90 28.97 8.46
CA LEU A 297 -9.54 30.10 9.34
C LEU A 297 -9.35 31.40 8.56
N GLY A 298 -8.77 31.33 7.36
CA GLY A 298 -8.61 32.46 6.47
C GLY A 298 -9.93 33.15 6.10
N MET A 299 -11.06 32.43 6.13
CA MET A 299 -12.39 33.04 5.88
C MET A 299 -12.76 34.12 6.91
N LEU A 300 -12.17 34.08 8.12
CA LEU A 300 -12.35 35.12 9.14
C LEU A 300 -11.78 36.49 8.71
N LEU A 301 -10.89 36.52 7.71
CA LEU A 301 -10.33 37.75 7.15
C LEU A 301 -11.28 38.43 6.14
N GLY A 302 -12.51 37.93 5.97
CA GLY A 302 -13.47 38.48 5.01
C GLY A 302 -13.11 38.16 3.56
N LEU A 303 -12.48 37.01 3.31
CA LEU A 303 -12.12 36.59 1.95
C LEU A 303 -13.37 36.39 1.07
N PRO A 304 -13.29 36.69 -0.23
CA PRO A 304 -14.43 36.59 -1.13
C PRO A 304 -14.83 35.13 -1.40
N PHE A 305 -16.03 34.92 -1.97
CA PHE A 305 -16.54 33.59 -2.34
C PHE A 305 -15.54 32.78 -3.20
N ALA A 306 -14.75 33.43 -4.05
CA ALA A 306 -13.68 32.78 -4.83
C ALA A 306 -12.66 32.01 -3.96
N ALA A 307 -12.37 32.48 -2.74
CA ALA A 307 -11.49 31.80 -1.80
C ALA A 307 -12.14 30.53 -1.22
N LEU A 308 -13.47 30.54 -0.98
CA LEU A 308 -14.21 29.34 -0.58
C LEU A 308 -14.31 28.32 -1.73
N ILE A 309 -14.49 28.78 -2.97
CA ILE A 309 -14.42 27.94 -4.17
C ILE A 309 -13.05 27.25 -4.25
N ALA A 310 -11.96 28.02 -4.09
CA ALA A 310 -10.61 27.49 -4.11
C ALA A 310 -10.36 26.49 -2.97
N LEU A 311 -10.82 26.78 -1.75
CA LEU A 311 -10.71 25.90 -0.59
C LEU A 311 -11.47 24.59 -0.80
N ARG A 312 -12.74 24.66 -1.21
CA ARG A 312 -13.58 23.48 -1.48
C ARG A 312 -12.98 22.64 -2.61
N GLY A 313 -12.46 23.28 -3.64
CA GLY A 313 -11.79 22.63 -4.77
C GLY A 313 -10.49 21.94 -4.35
N ALA A 314 -9.63 22.62 -3.59
CA ALA A 314 -8.38 22.08 -3.08
C ALA A 314 -8.61 20.89 -2.13
N GLU A 315 -9.58 20.99 -1.22
CA GLU A 315 -10.02 19.88 -0.37
C GLU A 315 -10.47 18.70 -1.24
N SER A 316 -11.34 18.94 -2.23
CA SER A 316 -11.84 17.87 -3.11
C SER A 316 -10.71 17.17 -3.86
N VAL A 317 -9.79 17.95 -4.42
CA VAL A 317 -8.63 17.42 -5.16
C VAL A 317 -7.74 16.59 -4.24
N LEU A 318 -7.37 17.10 -3.07
CA LEU A 318 -6.49 16.40 -2.13
C LEU A 318 -7.13 15.11 -1.60
N SER A 319 -8.40 15.19 -1.18
CA SER A 319 -9.17 14.06 -0.65
C SER A 319 -9.33 12.92 -1.67
N ASN A 320 -9.47 13.24 -2.96
CA ASN A 320 -9.60 12.25 -4.04
C ASN A 320 -8.26 11.86 -4.70
N SER A 321 -7.13 12.45 -4.30
CA SER A 321 -5.81 12.14 -4.86
C SER A 321 -4.81 11.74 -3.76
N LEU A 322 -3.95 12.66 -3.35
CA LEU A 322 -2.82 12.43 -2.44
C LEU A 322 -3.24 11.83 -1.10
N TYR A 323 -4.32 12.37 -0.51
CA TYR A 323 -4.84 11.86 0.77
C TYR A 323 -5.24 10.39 0.63
N ARG A 324 -6.04 10.05 -0.38
CA ARG A 324 -6.50 8.68 -0.61
C ARG A 324 -5.34 7.73 -0.90
N SER A 325 -4.40 8.13 -1.75
CA SER A 325 -3.23 7.32 -2.06
C SER A 325 -2.37 7.02 -0.83
N ALA A 326 -2.07 8.03 0.00
CA ALA A 326 -1.30 7.84 1.21
C ALA A 326 -2.08 7.07 2.30
N TYR A 327 -3.38 7.33 2.43
CA TYR A 327 -4.26 6.65 3.38
C TYR A 327 -4.33 5.14 3.14
N GLU A 328 -4.40 4.71 1.88
CA GLU A 328 -4.43 3.27 1.56
C GLU A 328 -3.14 2.55 1.95
N LEU A 329 -1.99 3.24 1.94
CA LEU A 329 -0.71 2.67 2.32
C LEU A 329 -0.63 2.34 3.82
N PHE A 330 -1.43 3.00 4.68
CA PHE A 330 -1.53 2.67 6.10
C PHE A 330 -2.13 1.29 6.38
N PHE A 331 -2.82 0.69 5.41
CA PHE A 331 -3.31 -0.70 5.50
C PHE A 331 -2.31 -1.73 4.95
N THR A 332 -1.14 -1.30 4.47
CA THR A 332 -0.09 -2.20 3.97
C THR A 332 0.47 -3.14 5.03
N PRO A 333 0.82 -2.69 6.25
CA PRO A 333 1.41 -3.56 7.26
C PRO A 333 0.38 -4.48 7.96
N LEU A 334 -0.92 -4.30 7.70
CA LEU A 334 -1.95 -5.09 8.37
C LEU A 334 -2.05 -6.52 7.78
N PRO A 335 -2.13 -7.57 8.62
CA PRO A 335 -2.36 -8.94 8.18
C PRO A 335 -3.59 -9.05 7.26
N PRO A 336 -3.59 -9.95 6.24
CA PRO A 336 -4.72 -10.08 5.30
C PRO A 336 -6.08 -10.33 5.97
N GLN A 337 -6.07 -11.03 7.11
CA GLN A 337 -7.24 -11.39 7.92
C GLN A 337 -7.88 -10.18 8.61
N THR A 338 -7.10 -9.16 8.94
CA THR A 338 -7.59 -7.90 9.52
C THR A 338 -7.85 -6.87 8.42
N LYS A 339 -6.99 -6.79 7.41
CA LYS A 339 -7.07 -5.80 6.32
C LYS A 339 -8.37 -5.85 5.54
N ARG A 340 -8.79 -7.01 5.03
CA ARG A 340 -9.95 -7.13 4.12
C ARG A 340 -11.27 -6.70 4.76
N PRO A 341 -11.69 -7.25 5.93
CA PRO A 341 -12.96 -6.87 6.54
C PRO A 341 -12.96 -5.43 7.07
N THR A 342 -11.81 -4.93 7.55
CA THR A 342 -11.74 -3.59 8.15
C THR A 342 -11.62 -2.49 7.10
N LYS A 343 -10.97 -2.74 5.96
CA LYS A 343 -10.82 -1.73 4.89
C LYS A 343 -12.17 -1.23 4.37
N THR A 344 -13.11 -2.12 4.07
CA THR A 344 -14.44 -1.71 3.58
C THR A 344 -15.23 -0.92 4.63
N LEU A 345 -15.15 -1.34 5.90
CA LEU A 345 -15.82 -0.64 7.01
C LEU A 345 -15.24 0.77 7.19
N VAL A 346 -13.92 0.90 7.20
CA VAL A 346 -13.25 2.18 7.41
C VAL A 346 -13.41 3.09 6.18
N ASP A 347 -13.18 2.59 4.96
CA ASP A 347 -13.22 3.41 3.75
C ASP A 347 -14.63 3.94 3.44
N VAL A 348 -15.67 3.15 3.72
CA VAL A 348 -17.05 3.51 3.35
C VAL A 348 -17.87 3.94 4.55
N ALA A 349 -17.92 3.15 5.63
CA ALA A 349 -18.81 3.46 6.75
C ALA A 349 -18.33 4.68 7.53
N ALA A 350 -17.01 4.82 7.80
CA ALA A 350 -16.51 6.01 8.51
C ALA A 350 -16.78 7.30 7.71
N THR A 351 -16.61 7.25 6.39
CA THR A 351 -16.94 8.36 5.48
C THR A 351 -18.43 8.72 5.55
N ARG A 352 -19.35 7.73 5.43
CA ARG A 352 -20.80 8.01 5.43
C ARG A 352 -21.32 8.46 6.80
N VAL A 353 -20.78 7.89 7.88
CA VAL A 353 -21.07 8.35 9.25
C VAL A 353 -20.55 9.77 9.45
N GLY A 354 -19.36 10.10 8.96
CA GLY A 354 -18.84 11.46 9.00
C GLY A 354 -19.67 12.46 8.18
N ASP A 355 -20.16 12.08 7.00
CA ASP A 355 -21.09 12.91 6.21
C ASP A 355 -22.39 13.21 7.02
N ALA A 356 -22.93 12.20 7.71
CA ALA A 356 -24.11 12.36 8.56
C ALA A 356 -23.82 13.21 9.82
N LEU A 357 -22.67 13.03 10.47
CA LEU A 357 -22.26 13.85 11.61
C LEU A 357 -21.98 15.29 11.22
N GLY A 358 -21.37 15.54 10.05
CA GLY A 358 -21.19 16.87 9.50
C GLY A 358 -22.53 17.54 9.21
N SER A 359 -23.48 16.79 8.64
CA SER A 359 -24.86 17.25 8.44
C SER A 359 -25.56 17.62 9.76
N LEU A 360 -25.41 16.79 10.81
CA LEU A 360 -25.93 17.08 12.15
C LEU A 360 -25.25 18.30 12.77
N ALA A 361 -23.94 18.47 12.59
CA ALA A 361 -23.20 19.63 13.07
C ALA A 361 -23.72 20.91 12.40
N ILE A 362 -23.99 20.89 11.09
CA ILE A 362 -24.58 22.03 10.39
C ILE A 362 -25.98 22.34 10.93
N LEU A 363 -26.84 21.32 11.12
CA LEU A 363 -28.16 21.53 11.71
C LEU A 363 -28.06 22.14 13.11
N ALA A 364 -27.16 21.63 13.95
CA ALA A 364 -26.93 22.18 15.29
C ALA A 364 -26.51 23.66 15.23
N LEU A 365 -25.67 24.05 14.26
CA LEU A 365 -25.28 25.44 14.06
C LEU A 365 -26.47 26.30 13.58
N ILE A 366 -27.28 25.82 12.63
CA ILE A 366 -28.44 26.55 12.11
C ILE A 366 -29.50 26.78 13.21
N TYR A 367 -29.80 25.74 14.00
CA TYR A 367 -30.79 25.84 15.07
C TYR A 367 -30.25 26.59 16.29
N GLY A 368 -28.96 26.45 16.61
CA GLY A 368 -28.31 27.13 17.73
C GLY A 368 -27.99 28.61 17.45
N TRP A 369 -27.85 29.00 16.18
CA TRP A 369 -27.53 30.35 15.76
C TRP A 369 -28.31 30.72 14.48
N HIS A 370 -29.49 31.33 14.67
CA HIS A 370 -30.46 31.57 13.59
C HIS A 370 -29.91 32.44 12.43
N ASP A 371 -29.12 33.47 12.76
CA ASP A 371 -28.52 34.42 11.79
C ASP A 371 -27.03 34.13 11.57
N MET A 372 -26.64 32.86 11.61
CA MET A 372 -25.27 32.43 11.42
C MET A 372 -24.72 32.86 10.04
N PRO A 373 -23.57 33.57 9.99
CA PRO A 373 -22.92 33.91 8.73
C PRO A 373 -22.51 32.66 7.94
N GLY A 374 -22.66 32.69 6.61
CA GLY A 374 -22.33 31.56 5.73
C GLY A 374 -20.88 31.06 5.78
N ILE A 375 -19.96 31.83 6.40
CA ILE A 375 -18.56 31.44 6.63
C ILE A 375 -18.38 30.51 7.84
N VAL A 376 -19.30 30.48 8.80
CA VAL A 376 -19.14 29.74 10.06
C VAL A 376 -18.93 28.24 9.84
N PRO A 377 -19.64 27.53 8.94
CA PRO A 377 -19.37 26.12 8.71
C PRO A 377 -17.95 25.86 8.19
N ALA A 378 -17.36 26.78 7.41
CA ALA A 378 -15.97 26.67 6.97
C ALA A 378 -14.97 26.86 8.12
N VAL A 379 -15.27 27.74 9.08
CA VAL A 379 -14.47 27.91 10.30
C VAL A 379 -14.58 26.69 11.22
N VAL A 380 -15.77 26.11 11.36
CA VAL A 380 -15.97 24.86 12.11
C VAL A 380 -15.25 23.69 11.43
N ALA A 381 -15.26 23.65 10.08
CA ALA A 381 -14.49 22.69 9.31
C ALA A 381 -12.98 22.82 9.60
N ALA A 382 -12.46 24.05 9.69
CA ALA A 382 -11.07 24.28 10.08
C ALA A 382 -10.76 23.78 11.51
N GLY A 383 -11.69 23.93 12.46
CA GLY A 383 -11.55 23.36 13.80
C GLY A 383 -11.47 21.83 13.80
N ALA A 384 -12.36 21.16 13.05
CA ALA A 384 -12.33 19.71 12.89
C ALA A 384 -11.04 19.22 12.20
N ALA A 385 -10.57 19.96 11.18
CA ALA A 385 -9.32 19.68 10.49
C ALA A 385 -8.09 19.86 11.40
N LEU A 386 -8.04 20.94 12.18
CA LEU A 386 -6.98 21.20 13.16
C LEU A 386 -6.96 20.11 14.25
N PHE A 387 -8.12 19.69 14.75
CA PHE A 387 -8.23 18.59 15.69
C PHE A 387 -7.69 17.28 15.11
N SER A 388 -7.95 17.01 13.82
CA SER A 388 -7.43 15.80 13.16
C SER A 388 -5.90 15.75 13.09
N LEU A 389 -5.21 16.91 13.09
CA LEU A 389 -3.75 16.97 13.12
C LEU A 389 -3.16 16.40 14.42
N LEU A 390 -3.90 16.44 15.52
CA LEU A 390 -3.51 15.82 16.78
C LEU A 390 -3.44 14.28 16.69
N LEU A 391 -4.11 13.68 15.70
CA LEU A 391 -4.11 12.23 15.48
C LEU A 391 -2.89 11.77 14.67
N VAL A 392 -2.25 12.66 13.92
CA VAL A 392 -1.14 12.34 12.99
C VAL A 392 0.05 11.66 13.70
N PRO A 393 0.53 12.12 14.87
CA PRO A 393 1.63 11.45 15.58
C PRO A 393 1.27 10.03 16.03
N SER A 394 0.03 9.79 16.43
CA SER A 394 -0.45 8.46 16.83
C SER A 394 -0.57 7.52 15.64
N ILE A 395 -0.93 8.02 14.45
CA ILE A 395 -0.93 7.25 13.21
C ILE A 395 0.51 6.88 12.80
N ALA A 396 1.45 7.82 12.93
CA ALA A 396 2.86 7.57 12.61
C ALA A 396 3.43 6.45 13.49
N ARG A 397 3.23 6.52 14.81
CA ARG A 397 3.67 5.48 15.76
C ARG A 397 3.02 4.11 15.46
N GLY A 398 1.69 4.08 15.35
CA GLY A 398 0.97 2.83 15.08
C GLY A 398 1.31 2.19 13.72
N TYR A 399 1.66 2.99 12.70
CA TYR A 399 2.16 2.48 11.43
C TYR A 399 3.52 1.80 11.58
N VAL A 400 4.46 2.44 12.30
CA VAL A 400 5.81 1.90 12.53
C VAL A 400 5.73 0.60 13.34
N GLU A 401 4.96 0.57 14.42
CA GLU A 401 4.74 -0.64 15.25
C GLU A 401 4.13 -1.77 14.42
N SER A 402 3.05 -1.49 13.67
CA SER A 402 2.41 -2.49 12.81
C SER A 402 3.35 -3.02 11.74
N LEU A 403 4.21 -2.16 11.18
CA LEU A 403 5.20 -2.54 10.18
C LEU A 403 6.32 -3.39 10.78
N GLN A 404 6.82 -3.02 11.96
CA GLN A 404 7.82 -3.82 12.69
C GLN A 404 7.27 -5.20 13.01
N GLU A 405 6.03 -5.29 13.48
CA GLU A 405 5.37 -6.57 13.77
C GLU A 405 5.15 -7.41 12.51
N ALA A 406 4.77 -6.78 11.39
CA ALA A 406 4.60 -7.47 10.12
C ALA A 406 5.93 -8.00 9.55
N LEU A 407 7.04 -7.28 9.78
CA LEU A 407 8.39 -7.73 9.43
C LEU A 407 8.90 -8.82 10.38
N ARG A 408 8.63 -8.71 11.69
CA ARG A 408 9.00 -9.69 12.73
C ARG A 408 8.29 -11.03 12.54
N SER A 409 6.99 -10.98 12.23
CA SER A 409 6.15 -12.16 11.99
C SER A 409 6.33 -12.78 10.60
N GLY A 410 7.12 -12.16 9.71
CA GLY A 410 7.32 -12.62 8.33
C GLY A 410 6.06 -12.53 7.45
N THR A 411 4.98 -11.90 7.93
CA THR A 411 3.75 -11.67 7.15
C THR A 411 3.98 -10.67 6.01
N LEU A 412 5.02 -9.83 6.11
CA LEU A 412 5.44 -8.91 5.06
C LEU A 412 6.76 -9.36 4.41
N GLU A 413 6.68 -10.20 3.39
CA GLU A 413 7.83 -10.46 2.52
C GLU A 413 8.08 -9.25 1.61
N LEU A 414 9.17 -8.52 1.86
CA LEU A 414 9.67 -7.44 1.01
C LEU A 414 9.89 -7.96 -0.42
N ASP A 415 8.92 -7.74 -1.30
CA ASP A 415 9.03 -8.02 -2.72
C ASP A 415 9.95 -6.99 -3.37
N GLU A 416 11.05 -7.42 -3.98
CA GLU A 416 11.91 -6.52 -4.76
C GLU A 416 11.21 -6.01 -6.03
N GLN A 417 10.11 -6.64 -6.48
CA GLN A 417 9.38 -6.23 -7.68
C GLN A 417 8.01 -5.59 -7.43
N SER A 418 7.46 -5.68 -6.22
CA SER A 418 6.15 -5.09 -5.89
C SER A 418 6.25 -4.09 -4.75
N ALA A 419 6.36 -2.82 -5.11
CA ALA A 419 6.08 -1.66 -4.25
C ALA A 419 6.82 -1.61 -2.90
N LEU A 420 8.14 -1.40 -2.95
CA LEU A 420 8.81 -0.61 -1.91
C LEU A 420 8.91 0.82 -2.40
N ASP A 421 7.80 1.54 -2.19
CA ASP A 421 7.70 2.99 -2.30
C ASP A 421 8.87 3.63 -1.55
N ALA A 422 9.54 4.61 -2.16
CA ALA A 422 10.63 5.35 -1.53
C ALA A 422 10.19 5.94 -0.17
N THR A 423 8.88 6.19 -0.03
CA THR A 423 8.13 6.58 1.17
C THR A 423 8.33 5.65 2.37
N THR A 424 8.21 4.32 2.20
CA THR A 424 8.39 3.35 3.31
C THR A 424 9.85 3.30 3.73
N ARG A 425 10.77 3.45 2.78
CA ARG A 425 12.21 3.42 3.04
C ARG A 425 12.70 4.70 3.74
N ARG A 426 12.14 5.86 3.36
CA ARG A 426 12.40 7.16 3.97
C ARG A 426 11.77 7.29 5.35
N THR A 427 10.56 6.75 5.55
CA THR A 427 9.94 6.72 6.88
C THR A 427 10.71 5.79 7.83
N LEU A 428 11.18 4.63 7.35
CA LEU A 428 12.05 3.76 8.12
C LEU A 428 13.42 4.40 8.41
N SER A 429 14.05 5.10 7.45
CA SER A 429 15.31 5.79 7.69
C SER A 429 15.14 6.97 8.64
N ASP A 430 14.15 7.82 8.41
CA ASP A 430 14.02 9.09 9.13
C ASP A 430 13.50 8.87 10.57
N THR A 431 12.64 7.86 10.79
CA THR A 431 12.13 7.55 12.14
C THR A 431 13.08 6.62 12.92
N ALA A 432 13.69 5.61 12.29
CA ALA A 432 14.64 4.74 13.00
C ALA A 432 15.97 5.45 13.26
N MET A 433 16.49 6.25 12.32
CA MET A 433 17.77 6.95 12.53
C MET A 433 17.65 8.16 13.46
N ALA A 434 16.49 8.81 13.59
CA ALA A 434 16.30 9.86 14.58
C ALA A 434 16.34 9.30 16.02
N ILE A 435 15.67 8.15 16.24
CA ILE A 435 15.64 7.46 17.54
C ILE A 435 17.01 6.82 17.85
N ASP A 436 17.68 6.19 16.86
CA ASP A 436 19.02 5.63 17.06
C ASP A 436 20.09 6.70 17.27
N ARG A 437 20.01 7.87 16.62
CA ARG A 437 21.03 8.92 16.73
C ARG A 437 21.04 9.57 18.11
N GLU A 438 19.89 9.90 18.68
CA GLU A 438 19.83 10.47 20.04
C GLU A 438 20.28 9.43 21.08
N ARG A 439 19.93 8.15 20.88
CA ARG A 439 20.34 7.04 21.75
C ARG A 439 21.84 6.75 21.66
N LEU A 440 22.39 6.70 20.45
CA LEU A 440 23.84 6.57 20.20
C LEU A 440 24.61 7.76 20.75
N LEU A 441 24.11 8.98 20.61
CA LEU A 441 24.77 10.15 21.19
C LEU A 441 24.75 10.09 22.72
N ALA A 442 23.65 9.68 23.34
CA ALA A 442 23.56 9.48 24.78
C ALA A 442 24.48 8.34 25.28
N GLU A 443 24.63 7.27 24.50
CA GLU A 443 25.50 6.14 24.81
C GLU A 443 26.99 6.46 24.59
N ILE A 444 27.32 7.22 23.56
CA ILE A 444 28.68 7.77 23.36
C ILE A 444 29.04 8.74 24.49
N GLU A 445 28.09 9.58 24.92
CA GLU A 445 28.25 10.50 26.06
C GLU A 445 28.47 9.73 27.37
N SER A 446 27.75 8.62 27.57
CA SER A 446 27.88 7.78 28.77
C SER A 446 29.22 7.00 28.78
N LEU A 447 29.65 6.47 27.63
CA LEU A 447 30.94 5.80 27.48
C LEU A 447 32.11 6.79 27.65
N ARG A 448 31.99 8.02 27.16
CA ARG A 448 32.98 9.10 27.37
C ARG A 448 33.12 9.49 28.83
N ARG A 449 32.04 9.47 29.62
CA ARG A 449 32.09 9.72 31.07
C ARG A 449 32.73 8.56 31.85
N GLN A 450 32.67 7.33 31.33
CA GLN A 450 33.18 6.13 32.00
C GLN A 450 34.65 5.81 31.68
N SER A 451 35.26 6.44 30.67
CA SER A 451 36.68 6.24 30.32
C SER A 451 37.43 7.56 30.09
N PRO A 452 37.81 8.28 31.16
CA PRO A 452 38.64 9.48 31.07
C PRO A 452 40.09 9.20 30.62
N ALA A 453 40.47 7.94 30.41
CA ALA A 453 41.80 7.54 29.93
C ALA A 453 41.92 7.50 28.39
N LEU A 454 40.81 7.52 27.64
CA LEU A 454 40.82 7.48 26.17
C LEU A 454 40.98 8.87 25.53
N THR A 455 40.60 9.93 26.24
CA THR A 455 40.69 11.32 25.76
C THR A 455 42.13 11.84 25.67
N SER A 456 43.07 11.32 26.46
CA SER A 456 44.49 11.71 26.40
C SER A 456 45.27 11.04 25.26
N ILE A 457 44.86 9.85 24.82
CA ILE A 457 45.50 9.11 23.73
C ILE A 457 45.00 9.62 22.37
N GLU A 458 43.71 9.93 22.22
CA GLU A 458 43.16 10.51 20.99
C GLU A 458 43.65 11.95 20.76
N ALA A 459 43.77 12.77 21.81
CA ALA A 459 44.31 14.13 21.69
C ALA A 459 45.79 14.14 21.26
N ALA A 460 46.58 13.17 21.74
CA ALA A 460 47.99 13.03 21.35
C ALA A 460 48.14 12.48 19.91
N ALA A 461 47.27 11.57 19.48
CA ALA A 461 47.29 11.00 18.13
C ALA A 461 46.84 12.02 17.07
N ILE A 462 45.84 12.86 17.37
CA ILE A 462 45.37 13.92 16.47
C ILE A 462 46.40 15.06 16.35
N ALA A 463 47.12 15.39 17.44
CA ALA A 463 48.22 16.34 17.39
C ALA A 463 49.44 15.82 16.59
N ALA A 464 49.71 14.51 16.65
CA ALA A 464 50.77 13.89 15.84
C ALA A 464 50.41 13.80 14.35
N ALA A 465 49.13 13.55 14.01
CA ALA A 465 48.66 13.43 12.62
C ALA A 465 48.49 14.80 11.91
N THR A 466 48.28 15.89 12.65
CA THR A 466 48.14 17.24 12.08
C THR A 466 49.48 17.94 11.81
N ALA A 467 50.57 17.47 12.42
CA ALA A 467 51.92 18.00 12.19
C ALA A 467 52.54 17.55 10.85
N ASP A 468 52.09 16.42 10.28
CA ASP A 468 52.72 15.82 9.09
C ASP A 468 52.10 16.29 7.75
N VAL A 469 50.95 16.98 7.79
CA VAL A 469 50.19 17.40 6.59
C VAL A 469 50.59 18.81 6.09
N GLN A 470 51.39 19.57 6.83
CA GLN A 470 51.77 20.95 6.47
C GLN A 470 53.06 21.10 5.65
N SER A 471 53.67 20.02 5.15
CA SER A 471 55.03 20.09 4.57
C SER A 471 55.17 19.82 3.07
N HIS A 472 54.10 19.73 2.26
CA HIS A 472 54.24 19.58 0.80
C HIS A 472 53.54 20.71 0.03
N PRO A 473 54.25 21.48 -0.81
CA PRO A 473 53.69 22.59 -1.56
C PRO A 473 52.84 22.11 -2.75
N GLU A 474 51.69 22.73 -2.95
CA GLU A 474 50.79 22.52 -4.09
C GLU A 474 51.51 22.72 -5.43
N PRO A 475 51.35 21.81 -6.42
CA PRO A 475 51.77 22.10 -7.78
C PRO A 475 50.69 22.97 -8.45
N GLN A 476 51.06 24.22 -8.73
CA GLN A 476 50.36 25.05 -9.70
C GLN A 476 50.52 24.42 -11.10
N VAL A 477 49.41 24.10 -11.75
CA VAL A 477 49.39 23.78 -13.18
C VAL A 477 48.52 24.81 -13.88
N GLU A 478 49.16 25.90 -14.30
CA GLU A 478 48.78 26.63 -15.50
C GLU A 478 49.10 25.74 -16.71
N GLY A 479 48.14 25.55 -17.62
CA GLY A 479 48.33 24.67 -18.76
C GLY A 479 47.08 24.54 -19.64
N GLU A 480 46.82 25.61 -20.38
CA GLU A 480 46.35 25.67 -21.77
C GLU A 480 45.65 24.41 -22.35
N ALA A 481 44.39 24.61 -22.76
CA ALA A 481 43.58 23.62 -23.45
C ALA A 481 44.18 23.19 -24.80
N PRO A 482 44.06 21.89 -25.13
CA PRO A 482 43.83 21.48 -26.51
C PRO A 482 42.41 20.92 -26.66
N SER A 483 41.69 21.54 -27.59
CA SER A 483 40.49 20.97 -28.21
C SER A 483 40.78 19.56 -28.71
N ALA A 484 40.12 18.55 -28.12
CA ALA A 484 40.13 17.18 -28.62
C ALA A 484 38.74 16.58 -28.45
N VAL A 485 38.05 16.46 -29.59
CA VAL A 485 37.01 15.49 -29.96
C VAL A 485 36.40 14.72 -28.78
N VAL A 486 35.20 15.12 -28.37
CA VAL A 486 34.35 14.38 -27.43
C VAL A 486 33.94 13.05 -28.08
N PRO A 487 34.38 11.88 -27.57
CA PRO A 487 33.74 10.62 -27.95
C PRO A 487 32.34 10.60 -27.34
N THR A 488 31.38 10.13 -28.12
CA THR A 488 29.95 10.09 -27.76
C THR A 488 29.63 9.10 -26.64
N GLU A 489 30.64 8.41 -26.10
CA GLU A 489 30.57 7.53 -24.93
C GLU A 489 31.69 7.91 -23.95
N PRO A 490 31.41 8.04 -22.63
CA PRO A 490 32.44 8.34 -21.65
C PRO A 490 33.48 7.22 -21.63
N SER A 491 34.75 7.59 -21.73
CA SER A 491 35.86 6.62 -21.69
C SER A 491 35.80 5.76 -20.42
N ILE A 492 36.32 4.53 -20.47
CA ILE A 492 36.34 3.62 -19.32
C ILE A 492 37.00 4.26 -18.09
N VAL A 493 37.99 5.14 -18.31
CA VAL A 493 38.69 5.91 -17.27
C VAL A 493 37.76 6.92 -16.61
N GLN A 494 36.95 7.64 -17.39
CA GLN A 494 35.95 8.57 -16.88
C GLN A 494 34.84 7.84 -16.10
N ARG A 495 34.41 6.67 -16.59
CA ARG A 495 33.42 5.84 -15.89
C ARG A 495 33.99 5.29 -14.58
N PHE A 496 35.23 4.81 -14.59
CA PHE A 496 35.93 4.38 -13.38
C PHE A 496 36.02 5.52 -12.36
N ALA A 497 36.46 6.71 -12.78
CA ALA A 497 36.54 7.89 -11.92
C ALA A 497 35.16 8.31 -11.36
N ALA A 498 34.11 8.22 -12.18
CA ALA A 498 32.74 8.50 -11.74
C ALA A 498 32.29 7.52 -10.64
N ILE A 499 32.49 6.21 -10.84
CA ILE A 499 32.15 5.18 -9.86
C ILE A 499 32.98 5.34 -8.58
N ALA A 500 34.29 5.58 -8.72
CA ALA A 500 35.22 5.78 -7.60
C ALA A 500 34.91 7.03 -6.78
N SER A 501 34.33 8.07 -7.41
CA SER A 501 34.01 9.34 -6.74
C SER A 501 32.95 9.21 -5.65
N GLY A 502 32.14 8.16 -5.65
CA GLY A 502 31.02 7.98 -4.70
C GLY A 502 29.87 8.98 -4.88
N ALA A 503 29.96 9.91 -5.82
CA ALA A 503 28.90 10.88 -6.10
C ALA A 503 27.69 10.19 -6.74
N ILE A 504 26.57 10.15 -6.01
CA ILE A 504 25.38 9.33 -6.33
C ILE A 504 24.94 9.48 -7.79
N ASP A 505 24.76 10.72 -8.27
CA ASP A 505 24.24 10.97 -9.62
C ASP A 505 25.22 10.59 -10.72
N ARG A 506 26.53 10.83 -10.51
CA ARG A 506 27.57 10.45 -11.48
C ARG A 506 27.74 8.93 -11.55
N THR A 507 27.71 8.27 -10.40
CA THR A 507 27.80 6.81 -10.31
C THR A 507 26.60 6.16 -10.97
N ARG A 508 25.38 6.67 -10.77
CA ARG A 508 24.18 6.16 -11.47
C ARG A 508 24.28 6.31 -12.98
N ALA A 509 24.71 7.48 -13.46
CA ALA A 509 24.91 7.69 -14.90
C ALA A 509 25.96 6.71 -15.46
N ALA A 510 27.05 6.47 -14.73
CA ALA A 510 28.10 5.52 -15.14
C ALA A 510 27.64 4.04 -15.10
N LEU A 511 26.68 3.69 -14.23
CA LEU A 511 26.12 2.35 -14.11
C LEU A 511 24.95 2.07 -15.06
N ASP A 512 24.40 3.07 -15.76
CA ASP A 512 23.26 2.86 -16.67
C ASP A 512 23.69 2.18 -17.98
N ALA A 513 24.87 2.52 -18.50
CA ALA A 513 25.47 1.85 -19.65
C ALA A 513 25.87 0.39 -19.34
N PRO A 514 26.03 -0.48 -20.36
CA PRO A 514 26.57 -1.83 -20.17
C PRO A 514 27.88 -1.80 -19.38
N LEU A 515 28.05 -2.73 -18.45
CA LEU A 515 29.19 -2.76 -17.55
C LEU A 515 30.35 -3.51 -18.22
N GLU A 516 31.47 -2.83 -18.46
CA GLU A 516 32.70 -3.44 -18.96
C GLU A 516 33.35 -4.32 -17.87
N PRO A 517 34.05 -5.41 -18.24
CA PRO A 517 34.70 -6.32 -17.29
C PRO A 517 35.63 -5.63 -16.29
N GLU A 518 36.33 -4.58 -16.73
CA GLU A 518 37.29 -3.80 -15.93
C GLU A 518 36.61 -3.02 -14.80
N LEU A 519 35.31 -2.70 -14.93
CA LEU A 519 34.54 -1.96 -13.93
C LEU A 519 33.85 -2.86 -12.90
N VAL A 520 33.91 -4.19 -13.08
CA VAL A 520 33.27 -5.16 -12.20
C VAL A 520 33.82 -5.09 -10.77
N PRO A 521 35.14 -5.07 -10.51
CA PRO A 521 35.67 -5.04 -9.14
C PRO A 521 35.23 -3.80 -8.35
N ILE A 522 35.25 -2.62 -8.97
CA ILE A 522 34.83 -1.38 -8.31
C ILE A 522 33.31 -1.35 -8.08
N THR A 523 32.53 -1.92 -8.99
CA THR A 523 31.07 -2.05 -8.84
C THR A 523 30.70 -3.05 -7.75
N LEU A 524 31.50 -4.10 -7.52
CA LEU A 524 31.29 -5.02 -6.40
C LEU A 524 31.41 -4.32 -5.04
N HIS A 525 32.33 -3.36 -4.90
CA HIS A 525 32.45 -2.58 -3.67
C HIS A 525 31.20 -1.73 -3.40
N LEU A 526 30.51 -1.27 -4.46
CA LEU A 526 29.24 -0.55 -4.32
C LEU A 526 28.10 -1.42 -3.77
N LEU A 527 28.22 -2.75 -3.79
CA LEU A 527 27.25 -3.61 -3.13
C LEU A 527 27.16 -3.30 -1.63
N ALA A 528 28.22 -2.87 -0.96
CA ALA A 528 28.16 -2.46 0.45
C ALA A 528 27.48 -1.10 0.66
N HIS A 529 27.36 -0.28 -0.39
CA HIS A 529 26.87 1.09 -0.26
C HIS A 529 25.37 1.13 0.08
N PRO A 530 24.93 1.97 1.04
CA PRO A 530 23.52 2.05 1.46
C PRO A 530 22.60 2.54 0.34
N GLU A 531 23.00 3.58 -0.39
CA GLU A 531 22.18 4.17 -1.45
C GLU A 531 22.38 3.54 -2.85
N LEU A 532 23.62 3.20 -3.21
CA LEU A 532 24.00 2.76 -4.56
C LEU A 532 23.97 1.24 -4.75
N GLY A 533 23.80 0.45 -3.68
CA GLY A 533 23.90 -1.00 -3.80
C GLY A 533 22.81 -1.65 -4.67
N ARG A 534 21.65 -1.00 -4.83
CA ARG A 534 20.61 -1.46 -5.76
C ARG A 534 20.99 -1.23 -7.21
N ASP A 535 21.55 -0.05 -7.49
CA ASP A 535 22.05 0.32 -8.81
C ASP A 535 23.20 -0.64 -9.20
N ALA A 536 24.07 -0.97 -8.25
CA ALA A 536 25.13 -1.97 -8.42
C ALA A 536 24.59 -3.39 -8.68
N ILE A 537 23.57 -3.86 -7.94
CA ILE A 537 22.92 -5.15 -8.21
C ILE A 537 22.34 -5.18 -9.64
N ALA A 538 21.66 -4.12 -10.05
CA ALA A 538 21.06 -4.04 -11.38
C ALA A 538 22.12 -4.04 -12.49
N ALA A 539 23.20 -3.28 -12.32
CA ALA A 539 24.32 -3.27 -13.25
C ALA A 539 25.00 -4.65 -13.34
N LEU A 540 25.33 -5.27 -12.20
CA LEU A 540 25.99 -6.58 -12.16
C LEU A 540 25.10 -7.71 -12.70
N ARG A 541 23.77 -7.66 -12.49
CA ARG A 541 22.85 -8.67 -13.04
C ARG A 541 22.87 -8.72 -14.57
N ARG A 542 23.09 -7.60 -15.25
CA ARG A 542 23.15 -7.56 -16.73
C ARG A 542 24.34 -8.35 -17.30
N VAL A 543 25.42 -8.45 -16.53
CA VAL A 543 26.65 -9.15 -16.91
C VAL A 543 26.92 -10.41 -16.09
N ALA A 544 26.06 -10.74 -15.13
CA ALA A 544 26.27 -11.85 -14.18
C ALA A 544 26.60 -13.20 -14.84
N PRO A 545 25.99 -13.59 -15.98
CA PRO A 545 26.36 -14.83 -16.66
C PRO A 545 27.83 -14.89 -17.09
N SER A 546 28.45 -13.76 -17.47
CA SER A 546 29.87 -13.71 -17.87
C SER A 546 30.84 -13.53 -16.70
N ILE A 547 30.35 -13.07 -15.54
CA ILE A 547 31.18 -12.82 -14.34
C ILE A 547 30.87 -13.75 -13.16
N THR A 548 30.18 -14.87 -13.41
CA THR A 548 29.75 -15.80 -12.37
C THR A 548 30.91 -16.28 -11.48
N GLY A 549 32.10 -16.52 -12.06
CA GLY A 549 33.29 -16.89 -11.29
C GLY A 549 33.69 -15.83 -10.27
N THR A 550 33.83 -14.58 -10.71
CA THR A 550 34.20 -13.43 -9.84
C THR A 550 33.20 -13.22 -8.71
N LEU A 551 31.90 -13.39 -8.99
CA LEU A 551 30.86 -13.31 -7.96
C LEU A 551 31.02 -14.42 -6.91
N ILE A 552 31.31 -15.64 -7.33
CA ILE A 552 31.52 -16.77 -6.41
C ILE A 552 32.79 -16.56 -5.59
N ASP A 553 33.89 -16.11 -6.20
CA ASP A 553 35.13 -15.82 -5.49
C ASP A 553 34.91 -14.78 -4.38
N ALA A 554 34.17 -13.71 -4.67
CA ALA A 554 33.82 -12.69 -3.69
C ALA A 554 32.82 -13.18 -2.62
N LEU A 555 31.93 -14.12 -2.96
CA LEU A 555 31.00 -14.74 -2.00
C LEU A 555 31.72 -15.65 -1.01
N LEU A 556 32.73 -16.39 -1.46
CA LEU A 556 33.43 -17.39 -0.65
C LEU A 556 34.65 -16.82 0.10
N ASP A 557 35.20 -15.67 -0.33
CA ASP A 557 36.28 -15.00 0.41
C ASP A 557 35.75 -14.33 1.68
N LEU A 558 36.10 -14.89 2.85
CA LEU A 558 35.71 -14.37 4.16
C LEU A 558 36.28 -12.98 4.48
N ARG A 559 37.30 -12.52 3.75
CA ARG A 559 37.85 -11.16 3.84
C ARG A 559 36.95 -10.13 3.15
N THR A 560 36.08 -10.56 2.24
CA THR A 560 35.10 -9.69 1.61
C THR A 560 34.08 -9.22 2.66
N PRO A 561 33.75 -7.92 2.72
CA PRO A 561 32.74 -7.39 3.64
C PRO A 561 31.41 -8.14 3.59
N PHE A 562 30.78 -8.32 4.75
CA PHE A 562 29.54 -9.07 4.90
C PHE A 562 28.43 -8.58 3.96
N GLU A 563 28.29 -7.27 3.81
CA GLU A 563 27.23 -6.63 3.02
C GLU A 563 27.31 -7.04 1.54
N ILE A 564 28.54 -7.22 1.05
CA ILE A 564 28.82 -7.68 -0.32
C ILE A 564 28.47 -9.16 -0.43
N ARG A 565 29.00 -10.02 0.45
CA ARG A 565 28.70 -11.46 0.47
C ARG A 565 27.21 -11.75 0.60
N PHE A 566 26.51 -10.96 1.42
CA PHE A 566 25.06 -11.05 1.62
C PHE A 566 24.25 -10.69 0.37
N ARG A 567 24.75 -9.78 -0.48
CA ARG A 567 24.04 -9.30 -1.69
C ARG A 567 24.39 -10.09 -2.94
N ILE A 568 25.56 -10.71 -3.01
CA ILE A 568 26.00 -11.51 -4.18
C ILE A 568 25.01 -12.61 -4.57
N PRO A 569 24.42 -13.42 -3.66
CA PRO A 569 23.47 -14.46 -4.04
C PRO A 569 22.29 -13.89 -4.84
N ARG A 570 21.88 -12.65 -4.60
CA ARG A 570 20.82 -11.97 -5.36
C ARG A 570 21.23 -11.61 -6.78
N VAL A 571 22.52 -11.38 -7.02
CA VAL A 571 23.07 -11.17 -8.36
C VAL A 571 23.17 -12.51 -9.09
N LEU A 572 23.62 -13.58 -8.41
CA LEU A 572 23.76 -14.92 -8.98
C LEU A 572 22.43 -15.56 -9.42
N ARG A 573 21.28 -15.10 -8.88
CA ARG A 573 19.94 -15.57 -9.27
C ARG A 573 19.64 -15.53 -10.77
N VAL A 574 20.23 -14.59 -11.53
CA VAL A 574 20.00 -14.48 -12.98
C VAL A 574 20.99 -15.32 -13.79
N SER A 575 21.96 -15.95 -13.14
CA SER A 575 22.97 -16.80 -13.78
C SER A 575 22.54 -18.26 -13.68
N THR A 576 21.70 -18.71 -14.62
CA THR A 576 21.23 -20.10 -14.71
C THR A 576 22.33 -21.02 -15.24
N SER A 577 23.36 -21.23 -14.43
CA SER A 577 24.51 -22.10 -14.75
C SER A 577 24.80 -23.04 -13.59
N ARG A 578 25.34 -24.22 -13.92
CA ARG A 578 25.80 -25.19 -12.92
C ARG A 578 26.85 -24.59 -11.97
N ARG A 579 27.72 -23.72 -12.51
CA ARG A 579 28.74 -22.99 -11.73
C ARG A 579 28.11 -22.09 -10.67
N ALA A 580 27.04 -21.36 -11.00
CA ALA A 580 26.33 -20.52 -10.05
C ALA A 580 25.66 -21.36 -8.93
N ALA A 581 25.04 -22.49 -9.29
CA ALA A 581 24.45 -23.40 -8.31
C ALA A 581 25.51 -24.00 -7.37
N GLU A 582 26.64 -24.49 -7.89
CA GLU A 582 27.75 -25.01 -7.09
C GLU A 582 28.36 -23.94 -6.17
N GLY A 583 28.50 -22.70 -6.65
CA GLY A 583 28.94 -21.57 -5.85
C GLY A 583 27.99 -21.23 -4.69
N LEU A 584 26.69 -21.23 -4.94
CA LEU A 584 25.68 -21.00 -3.91
C LEU A 584 25.59 -22.16 -2.91
N ILE A 585 25.82 -23.40 -3.35
CA ILE A 585 25.94 -24.58 -2.49
C ILE A 585 27.11 -24.40 -1.52
N MET A 586 28.29 -24.01 -2.00
CA MET A 586 29.43 -23.70 -1.13
C MET A 586 29.12 -22.54 -0.17
N GLY A 587 28.33 -21.56 -0.62
CA GLY A 587 27.85 -20.45 0.22
C GLY A 587 26.87 -20.85 1.33
N LEU A 588 26.35 -22.09 1.34
CA LEU A 588 25.58 -22.62 2.48
C LEU A 588 26.46 -22.87 3.71
N ASP A 589 27.79 -22.82 3.58
CA ASP A 589 28.75 -22.99 4.67
C ASP A 589 29.34 -21.66 5.18
N ASP A 590 28.80 -20.49 4.76
CA ASP A 590 29.24 -19.20 5.30
C ASP A 590 28.98 -19.13 6.83
N PRO A 591 29.88 -18.55 7.64
CA PRO A 591 29.71 -18.45 9.09
C PRO A 591 28.45 -17.69 9.53
N ARG A 592 27.95 -16.75 8.72
CA ARG A 592 26.76 -15.92 9.00
C ARG A 592 25.50 -16.53 8.38
N LEU A 593 24.46 -16.69 9.21
CA LEU A 593 23.17 -17.25 8.81
C LEU A 593 22.52 -16.45 7.67
N GLU A 594 22.68 -15.13 7.68
CA GLU A 594 22.10 -14.24 6.68
C GLU A 594 22.62 -14.53 5.28
N VAL A 595 23.91 -14.87 5.14
CA VAL A 595 24.52 -15.23 3.84
C VAL A 595 24.01 -16.60 3.41
N ARG A 596 24.07 -17.60 4.31
CA ARG A 596 23.54 -18.95 4.05
C ARG A 596 22.08 -18.92 3.58
N PHE A 597 21.27 -18.09 4.22
CA PHE A 597 19.86 -17.96 3.89
C PHE A 597 19.63 -17.32 2.51
N GLN A 598 20.41 -16.30 2.14
CA GLN A 598 20.35 -15.73 0.78
C GLN A 598 20.82 -16.75 -0.28
N CYS A 599 21.84 -17.57 0.03
CA CYS A 599 22.29 -18.65 -0.83
C CYS A 599 21.18 -19.69 -1.06
N ALA A 600 20.51 -20.16 0.00
CA ALA A 600 19.38 -21.08 -0.09
C ALA A 600 18.23 -20.52 -0.93
N ARG A 601 17.87 -19.23 -0.75
CA ARG A 601 16.83 -18.58 -1.57
C ARG A 601 17.21 -18.48 -3.05
N ALA A 602 18.47 -18.21 -3.33
CA ALA A 602 18.96 -18.17 -4.72
C ALA A 602 18.94 -19.57 -5.35
N LEU A 603 19.30 -20.61 -4.60
CA LEU A 603 19.20 -22.01 -5.04
C LEU A 603 17.76 -22.43 -5.33
N VAL A 604 16.80 -22.07 -4.48
CA VAL A 604 15.37 -22.34 -4.73
C VAL A 604 14.93 -21.72 -6.07
N HIS A 605 15.35 -20.50 -6.35
CA HIS A 605 15.02 -19.83 -7.60
C HIS A 605 15.68 -20.46 -8.83
N LEU A 606 16.94 -20.91 -8.71
CA LEU A 606 17.61 -21.61 -9.80
C LEU A 606 16.95 -22.97 -10.05
N ALA A 607 16.67 -23.74 -8.99
CA ALA A 607 16.01 -25.05 -9.06
C ALA A 607 14.58 -24.96 -9.60
N SER A 608 13.84 -23.89 -9.31
CA SER A 608 12.51 -23.66 -9.89
C SER A 608 12.56 -23.29 -11.37
N THR A 609 13.67 -22.72 -11.83
CA THR A 609 13.87 -22.34 -13.25
C THR A 609 14.37 -23.52 -14.08
N ASP A 610 15.32 -24.27 -13.53
CA ASP A 610 15.87 -25.49 -14.11
C ASP A 610 16.07 -26.53 -12.99
N PRO A 611 15.24 -27.59 -12.92
CA PRO A 611 15.36 -28.64 -11.92
C PRO A 611 16.72 -29.35 -11.91
N ALA A 612 17.48 -29.33 -13.01
CA ALA A 612 18.82 -29.90 -13.07
C ALA A 612 19.85 -29.12 -12.22
N LEU A 613 19.53 -27.89 -11.81
CA LEU A 613 20.34 -27.05 -10.93
C LEU A 613 20.02 -27.26 -9.44
N ALA A 614 19.08 -28.15 -9.10
CA ALA A 614 18.76 -28.46 -7.72
C ALA A 614 19.97 -29.09 -7.00
N PRO A 615 20.28 -28.66 -5.77
CA PRO A 615 21.36 -29.26 -5.00
C PRO A 615 21.04 -30.72 -4.67
N PRO A 616 22.07 -31.59 -4.59
CA PRO A 616 21.87 -32.97 -4.15
C PRO A 616 21.20 -33.02 -2.78
N THR A 617 20.26 -33.94 -2.62
CA THR A 617 19.51 -34.15 -1.38
C THR A 617 20.42 -34.28 -0.14
N THR A 618 21.57 -34.94 -0.30
CA THR A 618 22.59 -35.10 0.76
C THR A 618 23.17 -33.77 1.24
N VAL A 619 23.37 -32.80 0.34
CA VAL A 619 23.89 -31.47 0.66
C VAL A 619 22.85 -30.66 1.42
N VAL A 620 21.59 -30.72 0.98
CA VAL A 620 20.48 -30.03 1.65
C VAL A 620 20.30 -30.55 3.07
N PHE A 621 20.26 -31.87 3.25
CA PHE A 621 20.13 -32.45 4.58
C PHE A 621 21.34 -32.17 5.47
N GLY A 622 22.56 -32.24 4.93
CA GLY A 622 23.75 -31.85 5.68
C GLY A 622 23.70 -30.39 6.15
N ALA A 623 23.18 -29.47 5.34
CA ALA A 623 23.01 -28.06 5.73
C ALA A 623 21.92 -27.87 6.81
N VAL A 624 20.84 -28.66 6.75
CA VAL A 624 19.79 -28.68 7.78
C VAL A 624 20.33 -29.24 9.09
N GLU A 625 21.02 -30.37 9.06
CA GLU A 625 21.63 -31.00 10.23
C GLU A 625 22.66 -30.09 10.89
N ARG A 626 23.48 -29.36 10.12
CA ARG A 626 24.43 -28.38 10.67
C ARG A 626 23.70 -27.26 11.44
N GLU A 627 22.64 -26.68 10.88
CA GLU A 627 21.90 -25.61 11.56
C GLU A 627 21.17 -26.11 12.82
N LEU A 628 20.65 -27.34 12.80
CA LEU A 628 19.96 -27.96 13.94
C LEU A 628 20.94 -28.47 15.01
N GLY A 629 22.10 -29.02 14.60
CA GLY A 629 23.09 -29.68 15.46
C GLY A 629 24.07 -28.73 16.14
N GLU A 630 24.59 -27.72 15.44
CA GLU A 630 25.59 -26.78 16.01
C GLU A 630 24.99 -25.82 17.04
N ARG A 631 23.65 -25.67 17.08
CA ARG A 631 22.96 -24.62 17.87
C ARG A 631 21.71 -25.07 18.61
N GLY A 632 21.47 -26.38 18.76
CA GLY A 632 20.29 -26.97 19.42
C GLY A 632 19.93 -26.37 20.80
N ALA A 633 20.92 -25.86 21.54
CA ALA A 633 20.70 -25.19 22.83
C ALA A 633 19.97 -23.83 22.73
N THR A 634 20.09 -23.12 21.60
CA THR A 634 19.37 -21.85 21.37
C THR A 634 17.89 -22.08 21.06
N TRP A 635 17.57 -23.25 20.50
CA TRP A 635 16.22 -23.67 20.16
C TRP A 635 15.43 -24.17 21.37
N SER A 636 16.07 -24.94 22.26
CA SER A 636 15.45 -25.39 23.51
C SER A 636 15.17 -24.23 24.47
N ALA A 637 16.04 -23.20 24.50
CA ALA A 637 15.80 -21.97 25.26
C ALA A 637 14.51 -21.26 24.81
N VAL A 638 14.20 -21.23 23.50
CA VAL A 638 12.96 -20.63 22.97
C VAL A 638 11.72 -21.49 23.25
N ALA A 639 11.84 -22.82 23.20
CA ALA A 639 10.73 -23.72 23.52
C ALA A 639 10.30 -23.67 25.00
N THR A 640 11.19 -23.24 25.90
CA THR A 640 10.93 -23.13 27.35
C THR A 640 10.33 -21.77 27.74
N ILE A 641 10.33 -20.78 26.84
CA ILE A 641 9.74 -19.47 27.11
C ILE A 641 8.25 -19.51 26.75
N ALA A 642 7.40 -19.42 27.78
CA ALA A 642 5.94 -19.47 27.66
C ALA A 642 5.40 -18.43 26.67
N PRO A 643 4.24 -18.69 26.02
CA PRO A 643 3.55 -17.68 25.24
C PRO A 643 3.26 -16.46 26.12
N HIS A 644 3.55 -15.28 25.57
CA HIS A 644 3.31 -13.97 26.18
C HIS A 644 1.91 -13.91 26.83
N ASP A 645 1.87 -13.69 28.15
CA ASP A 645 0.62 -13.45 28.89
C ASP A 645 0.05 -12.10 28.42
N PRO A 646 -1.11 -12.07 27.75
CA PRO A 646 -1.71 -10.84 27.26
C PRO A 646 -2.18 -9.88 28.37
N ASN A 647 -2.03 -10.25 29.65
CA ASN A 647 -2.30 -9.40 30.81
C ASN A 647 -1.04 -8.89 31.53
N HIS A 648 0.17 -9.17 31.03
CA HIS A 648 1.36 -8.59 31.65
C HIS A 648 1.45 -7.10 31.31
N PRO A 649 1.49 -6.19 32.31
CA PRO A 649 1.55 -4.77 32.06
C PRO A 649 2.86 -4.40 31.37
N ASP A 650 2.73 -3.47 30.41
CA ASP A 650 3.72 -2.77 29.59
C ASP A 650 5.19 -2.89 30.03
N HIS A 651 6.03 -3.37 29.11
CA HIS A 651 7.46 -3.08 29.14
C HIS A 651 7.64 -1.59 28.79
N HIS A 652 8.21 -0.83 29.72
CA HIS A 652 8.60 0.55 29.52
C HIS A 652 9.74 0.67 28.50
N ASP A 653 9.69 1.71 27.66
CA ASP A 653 10.56 2.00 26.49
C ASP A 653 12.08 2.15 26.77
N ASP A 654 12.54 1.92 28.00
CA ASP A 654 13.94 2.18 28.42
C ASP A 654 14.79 0.91 28.66
N GLU A 655 14.26 -0.30 28.54
CA GLU A 655 15.06 -1.52 28.69
C GLU A 655 15.78 -1.95 27.38
N PRO A 656 17.05 -2.39 27.44
CA PRO A 656 17.73 -3.00 26.30
C PRO A 656 16.98 -4.25 25.84
N ILE A 657 16.95 -4.50 24.52
CA ILE A 657 16.32 -5.70 23.93
C ILE A 657 16.78 -6.91 24.73
N SER A 658 15.84 -7.56 25.42
CA SER A 658 16.18 -8.67 26.30
C SER A 658 16.91 -9.76 25.51
N LEU A 659 17.87 -10.40 26.15
CA LEU A 659 18.64 -11.49 25.55
C LEU A 659 17.68 -12.59 25.04
N ASP A 660 16.55 -12.77 25.73
CA ASP A 660 15.45 -13.66 25.38
C ASP A 660 14.74 -13.26 24.07
N GLU A 661 14.53 -11.97 23.82
CA GLU A 661 13.92 -11.49 22.58
C GLU A 661 14.86 -11.60 21.38
N LEU A 662 16.15 -11.32 21.56
CA LEU A 662 17.17 -11.56 20.53
C LEU A 662 17.31 -13.06 20.20
N VAL A 663 17.25 -13.92 21.21
CA VAL A 663 17.27 -15.38 21.07
C VAL A 663 16.02 -15.86 20.31
N ARG A 664 14.82 -15.35 20.61
CA ARG A 664 13.58 -15.64 19.86
C ARG A 664 13.65 -15.20 18.39
N MET A 665 14.10 -13.97 18.13
CA MET A 665 14.22 -13.45 16.75
C MET A 665 15.21 -14.28 15.92
N ARG A 666 16.32 -14.70 16.53
CA ARG A 666 17.32 -15.54 15.88
C ARG A 666 16.79 -16.95 15.58
N ALA A 667 16.10 -17.57 16.53
CA ALA A 667 15.49 -18.88 16.35
C ALA A 667 14.43 -18.87 15.23
N SER A 668 13.62 -17.82 15.13
CA SER A 668 12.63 -17.67 14.05
C SER A 668 13.28 -17.61 12.66
N ARG A 669 14.41 -16.89 12.52
CA ARG A 669 15.17 -16.83 11.26
C ARG A 669 15.86 -18.16 10.91
N SER A 670 16.45 -18.84 11.89
CA SER A 670 17.04 -20.17 11.66
C SER A 670 15.98 -21.19 11.21
N LEU A 671 14.75 -21.10 11.75
CA LEU A 671 13.63 -21.93 11.30
C LEU A 671 13.26 -21.66 9.84
N GLN A 672 13.09 -20.40 9.47
CA GLN A 672 12.82 -20.03 8.07
C GLN A 672 13.91 -20.52 7.10
N TYR A 673 15.18 -20.49 7.53
CA TYR A 673 16.28 -21.03 6.75
C TYR A 673 16.18 -22.55 6.56
N VAL A 674 16.01 -23.32 7.64
CA VAL A 674 15.85 -24.79 7.58
C VAL A 674 14.67 -25.18 6.68
N LEU A 675 13.56 -24.45 6.80
CA LEU A 675 12.38 -24.70 6.00
C LEU A 675 12.58 -24.36 4.51
N THR A 676 13.33 -23.31 4.22
CA THR A 676 13.71 -22.94 2.84
C THR A 676 14.59 -24.03 2.23
N LEU A 677 15.52 -24.60 2.99
CA LEU A 677 16.33 -25.74 2.53
C LEU A 677 15.46 -26.96 2.24
N LEU A 678 14.54 -27.32 3.15
CA LEU A 678 13.66 -28.47 2.95
C LEU A 678 12.78 -28.34 1.70
N SER A 679 12.43 -27.11 1.30
CA SER A 679 11.67 -26.87 0.06
C SER A 679 12.39 -27.27 -1.23
N LEU A 680 13.71 -27.50 -1.19
CA LEU A 680 14.50 -27.96 -2.33
C LEU A 680 14.38 -29.48 -2.59
N VAL A 681 13.92 -30.24 -1.59
CA VAL A 681 13.91 -31.72 -1.62
C VAL A 681 12.51 -32.29 -1.43
N VAL A 682 11.67 -31.59 -0.66
CA VAL A 682 10.33 -32.04 -0.28
C VAL A 682 9.29 -31.51 -1.25
N GLU A 683 8.28 -32.33 -1.58
CA GLU A 683 7.11 -31.92 -2.39
C GLU A 683 6.49 -30.62 -1.85
N GLY A 684 6.56 -29.57 -2.66
CA GLY A 684 6.30 -28.19 -2.23
C GLY A 684 4.92 -27.93 -1.62
N GLU A 685 3.88 -28.65 -2.05
CA GLU A 685 2.52 -28.46 -1.52
C GLU A 685 2.36 -28.96 -0.08
N SER A 686 2.94 -30.11 0.26
CA SER A 686 2.83 -30.69 1.60
C SER A 686 3.66 -29.90 2.62
N LEU A 687 4.86 -29.47 2.24
CA LEU A 687 5.69 -28.62 3.09
C LEU A 687 5.04 -27.25 3.31
N GLN A 688 4.48 -26.63 2.27
CA GLN A 688 3.76 -25.36 2.41
C GLN A 688 2.54 -25.47 3.33
N LEU A 689 1.80 -26.57 3.25
CA LEU A 689 0.63 -26.79 4.12
C LEU A 689 1.05 -26.95 5.58
N ALA A 690 2.13 -27.69 5.83
CA ALA A 690 2.70 -27.85 7.16
C ALA A 690 3.26 -26.53 7.71
N LEU A 691 3.93 -25.74 6.86
CA LEU A 691 4.41 -24.40 7.18
C LEU A 691 3.29 -23.45 7.62
N ARG A 692 2.17 -23.45 6.87
CA ARG A 692 1.01 -22.63 7.22
C ARG A 692 0.43 -23.06 8.56
N GLY A 693 0.37 -24.36 8.83
CA GLY A 693 -0.18 -24.88 10.08
C GLY A 693 0.70 -24.61 11.30
N LEU A 694 2.03 -24.55 11.15
CA LEU A 694 2.93 -24.18 12.24
C LEU A 694 2.73 -22.74 12.72
N SER A 695 2.38 -21.83 11.81
CA SER A 695 2.09 -20.42 12.13
C SER A 695 0.65 -20.18 12.59
N ALA A 696 -0.17 -21.23 12.73
CA ALA A 696 -1.54 -21.09 13.21
C ALA A 696 -1.60 -20.82 14.72
N HIS A 697 -2.52 -19.95 15.14
CA HIS A 697 -2.79 -19.68 16.55
C HIS A 697 -3.46 -20.87 17.27
N ASP A 698 -4.15 -21.73 16.51
CA ASP A 698 -4.81 -22.93 17.02
C ASP A 698 -3.78 -24.04 17.29
N GLU A 699 -3.72 -24.47 18.55
CA GLU A 699 -2.81 -25.51 19.04
C GLU A 699 -3.06 -26.87 18.34
N LYS A 700 -4.31 -27.15 17.95
CA LYS A 700 -4.67 -28.38 17.22
C LYS A 700 -4.10 -28.36 15.81
N ILE A 701 -4.22 -27.23 15.10
CA ILE A 701 -3.70 -27.05 13.74
C ILE A 701 -2.17 -27.10 13.74
N ARG A 702 -1.54 -26.51 14.76
CA ARG A 702 -0.09 -26.60 14.97
C ARG A 702 0.36 -28.04 15.20
N GLY A 703 -0.39 -28.81 15.99
CA GLY A 703 -0.18 -30.25 16.19
C GLY A 703 -0.26 -31.04 14.88
N THR A 704 -1.31 -30.82 14.09
CA THR A 704 -1.50 -31.47 12.77
C THR A 704 -0.39 -31.08 11.78
N ALA A 705 0.13 -29.85 11.87
CA ALA A 705 1.23 -29.39 11.04
C ALA A 705 2.57 -30.05 11.38
N ILE A 706 2.85 -30.24 12.68
CA ILE A 706 4.02 -30.99 13.16
C ILE A 706 3.94 -32.45 12.71
N GLU A 707 2.74 -33.05 12.79
CA GLU A 707 2.48 -34.43 12.32
C GLU A 707 2.65 -34.57 10.79
N LEU A 708 2.26 -33.55 10.02
CA LEU A 708 2.54 -33.52 8.57
C LEU A 708 4.05 -33.44 8.32
N LEU A 709 4.79 -32.59 9.06
CA LEU A 709 6.25 -32.52 8.94
C LEU A 709 6.92 -33.86 9.27
N GLU A 710 6.44 -34.60 10.26
CA GLU A 710 6.97 -35.92 10.62
C GLU A 710 6.84 -36.98 9.52
N ASN A 711 5.78 -36.88 8.71
CA ASN A 711 5.52 -37.79 7.61
C ASN A 711 6.26 -37.41 6.33
N VAL A 712 6.68 -36.15 6.22
CA VAL A 712 7.22 -35.56 5.01
C VAL A 712 8.74 -35.39 5.08
N VAL A 713 9.29 -35.26 6.29
CA VAL A 713 10.71 -35.06 6.55
C VAL A 713 11.38 -36.40 6.91
N PRO A 714 12.54 -36.75 6.30
CA PRO A 714 13.21 -38.02 6.57
C PRO A 714 13.80 -38.12 8.00
N GLU A 715 13.99 -39.37 8.45
CA GLU A 715 14.38 -39.75 9.82
C GLU A 715 15.48 -38.88 10.46
N PRO A 716 16.62 -38.60 9.78
CA PRO A 716 17.73 -37.87 10.39
C PRO A 716 17.39 -36.42 10.74
N VAL A 717 16.50 -35.79 9.95
CA VAL A 717 16.04 -34.42 10.21
C VAL A 717 14.87 -34.43 11.19
N ARG A 718 14.02 -35.46 11.16
CA ARG A 718 12.89 -35.62 12.07
C ARG A 718 13.32 -35.70 13.53
N SER A 719 14.35 -36.50 13.82
CA SER A 719 14.87 -36.68 15.18
C SER A 719 15.42 -35.37 15.80
N SER A 720 15.86 -34.42 14.98
CA SER A 720 16.39 -33.12 15.44
C SER A 720 15.35 -31.99 15.40
N LEU A 721 14.47 -31.96 14.40
CA LEU A 721 13.51 -30.86 14.18
C LEU A 721 12.26 -30.97 15.07
N ILE A 722 11.75 -32.18 15.30
CA ILE A 722 10.49 -32.39 16.02
C ILE A 722 10.58 -32.05 17.51
N PRO A 723 11.64 -32.43 18.24
CA PRO A 723 11.78 -32.04 19.65
C PRO A 723 11.83 -30.53 19.85
N VAL A 724 12.28 -29.77 18.85
CA VAL A 724 12.33 -28.31 18.85
C VAL A 724 10.95 -27.68 18.63
N LEU A 725 10.12 -28.30 17.78
CA LEU A 725 8.79 -27.79 17.45
C LEU A 725 7.71 -28.21 18.46
N ALA A 726 7.89 -29.34 19.15
CA ALA A 726 6.95 -29.86 20.12
C ALA A 726 7.25 -29.34 21.54
N ALA A 727 6.59 -28.25 21.95
CA ALA A 727 6.76 -27.67 23.29
C ALA A 727 6.17 -28.51 24.45
N ARG A 728 5.55 -29.67 24.18
CA ARG A 728 5.02 -30.57 25.23
C ARG A 728 5.14 -32.06 24.84
N PRO A 729 5.27 -32.96 25.84
CA PRO A 729 5.22 -34.39 25.61
C PRO A 729 3.86 -34.79 25.04
N ARG A 730 3.89 -35.58 23.96
CA ARG A 730 2.74 -36.06 23.21
C ARG A 730 1.81 -36.89 24.10
N SER A 731 0.51 -36.59 24.09
CA SER A 731 -0.48 -37.63 24.38
C SER A 731 -0.50 -38.60 23.19
N GLU A 732 -0.45 -39.90 23.46
CA GLU A 732 -0.53 -40.97 22.46
C GLU A 732 -1.64 -40.71 21.44
N ILE A 733 -1.29 -40.48 20.18
CA ILE A 733 -2.25 -40.33 19.09
C ILE A 733 -1.95 -41.37 18.01
N ARG A 734 -3.00 -42.11 17.67
CA ARG A 734 -3.14 -43.10 16.61
C ARG A 734 -2.42 -42.67 15.31
N ALA A 735 -1.68 -43.59 14.69
CA ALA A 735 -1.03 -43.35 13.39
C ALA A 735 -2.07 -43.02 12.31
N ARG A 736 -2.18 -41.74 11.94
CA ARG A 736 -3.03 -41.25 10.85
C ARG A 736 -2.26 -41.30 9.53
N SER A 737 -2.97 -41.50 8.42
CA SER A 737 -2.34 -41.50 7.10
C SER A 737 -2.02 -40.08 6.62
N ARG A 738 -1.02 -39.92 5.75
CA ARG A 738 -0.64 -38.62 5.13
C ARG A 738 -1.86 -37.92 4.51
N GLU A 739 -2.73 -38.67 3.85
CA GLU A 739 -3.93 -38.18 3.18
C GLU A 739 -4.96 -37.61 4.17
N GLU A 740 -5.14 -38.25 5.33
CA GLU A 740 -6.04 -37.78 6.39
C GLU A 740 -5.57 -36.46 7.01
N ILE A 741 -4.26 -36.34 7.24
CA ILE A 741 -3.63 -35.15 7.83
C ILE A 741 -3.70 -33.97 6.84
N VAL A 742 -3.39 -34.22 5.56
CA VAL A 742 -3.54 -33.22 4.51
C VAL A 742 -5.01 -32.80 4.38
N ALA A 743 -5.96 -33.74 4.37
CA ALA A 743 -7.38 -33.43 4.29
C ALA A 743 -7.90 -32.65 5.51
N GLU A 744 -7.35 -32.86 6.71
CA GLU A 744 -7.69 -32.09 7.92
C GLU A 744 -7.13 -30.66 7.86
N LEU A 745 -5.88 -30.48 7.41
CA LEU A 745 -5.29 -29.16 7.19
C LEU A 745 -5.97 -28.40 6.04
N LEU A 746 -6.36 -29.10 4.98
CA LEU A 746 -7.13 -28.53 3.88
C LEU A 746 -8.53 -28.10 4.33
N ARG A 747 -9.20 -28.88 5.18
CA ARG A 747 -10.48 -28.49 5.80
C ARG A 747 -10.35 -27.28 6.74
N SER A 748 -9.18 -27.12 7.36
CA SER A 748 -8.85 -25.97 8.22
C SER A 748 -8.26 -24.78 7.45
N GLN A 749 -8.37 -24.71 6.12
CA GLN A 749 -7.78 -23.63 5.31
C GLN A 749 -8.24 -22.21 5.68
N GLU A 750 -9.40 -22.03 6.30
CA GLU A 750 -9.89 -20.71 6.72
C GLU A 750 -9.10 -20.11 7.90
N SER A 751 -8.44 -20.95 8.70
CA SER A 751 -7.61 -20.53 9.85
C SER A 751 -6.10 -20.56 9.56
N LEU A 752 -5.71 -21.04 8.37
CA LEU A 752 -4.31 -21.09 7.91
C LEU A 752 -3.88 -19.76 7.25
N PRO A 753 -2.72 -19.18 7.60
CA PRO A 753 -2.20 -17.98 6.93
C PRO A 753 -1.89 -18.24 5.45
N ILE A 754 -2.28 -17.32 4.56
CA ILE A 754 -2.08 -17.45 3.11
C ILE A 754 -0.63 -17.06 2.75
N VAL A 755 0.21 -18.05 2.47
CA VAL A 755 1.53 -17.85 1.82
C VAL A 755 1.37 -18.14 0.33
N ARG A 756 1.57 -17.12 -0.53
CA ARG A 756 1.49 -17.28 -1.99
C ARG A 756 2.81 -17.85 -2.53
N PRO A 757 2.80 -18.94 -3.33
CA PRO A 757 4.00 -19.36 -4.05
C PRO A 757 4.36 -18.30 -5.10
N ARG A 758 5.64 -17.87 -5.12
CA ARG A 758 6.21 -17.03 -6.19
C ARG A 758 6.97 -17.94 -7.16
N GLY A 759 6.64 -17.84 -8.44
CA GLY A 759 7.54 -18.23 -9.54
C GLY A 759 8.56 -17.14 -9.82
#